data_AF-A0A098SE06-F1
#
_entry.id   AF-A0A098SE06-F1
#
_cell.length_a   1.000
_cell.length_b   1.000
_cell.length_c   1.000
_cell.angle_alpha   90.00
_cell.angle_beta   90.00
_cell.angle_gamma   90.00
#
_symmetry.space_group_name_H-M   'P 1'
#
loop_
_entity.id
_entity.type
_entity.pdbx_description
1 polymer ?
#
loop_
_entity_poly.entity_id
_entity_poly.type
_entity_poly.pdbx_seq_one_letter_code
_entity_poly.pdbx_strand_id
1 'polypeptide(L)'
;MDYNNSFLEYSLNCFYQDEALVLGFNCENTAGSTPNRLYVDKDASAGNNSGQNWENALVDLQQALFLADAGDTIWVAEGTYFPTLGTDRNASFSLKHGVAVYGGFSGVESALSERNLWQHPTLLSGDIGIENNLLDNVYHVVKALGVDSTALIDGFNIEFGQADGAGSSSNLDNFGGGMLIVGSEVEASSSPRVANCNFRFNTSRSGGGLYLRVSQYDESLPSIEYCKFEQNTSLFFGGGLYVDAALNPNASFVMKKDTFLNNTAIEGGGANLNGLRVVRGDSCVFISNEVTNEGGGVRFFSSTDDVDMHFTDCIFSHNKARAFGGVQFGQTDIGGSLEDTLRFSFDRCSFIENQSSEDIGSALAMFNFSKFLEVKLLGSVFEGNYPDDAVFTGFAGDSESIWGIHNCIFRGNAPFSLGGGAINFQATIFAGEKKVATTITNSVFSGNGGAINLSAGLNGQFNTSIINCTFFSNGPYPIAKTWGEVYNDTTWFNNLEISNSIFWEESTLLPGLGSIFYNGDPDALSLYDYKVSNTAVSAIDCSGPGSGEACGEGMVFGVYPEFIDTINSNFQLSACSPLLNLGSNLGLDSLGIITDITGGERIKDGIVDLGAYERAVFSVHVDSITAPKCMGENDGSVAFTLNGTEPHQFSWVTDSSEGEGTEMLTAGNYQFTITDAESCYDTVNVTISEPMAIDVVAIVEPAVQMTGGNITLTEVSGGAPPYNFNWSTGAIGTTISALPAGIYGLTVTDANNCVSEWQYEIIMVNTREESLNVNEITLSPNPIAQGERLRLKYSNPLQNTTIRLYHYSGILLEVYKQPVEEIWTTDFPPGVYWLVFATDTGQTFTRKIVIVD
;
A
#
# COMPACT_ATOMS: atom_id res chain seq x y z
N MET A 1 -38.19 -0.58 -28.83
CA MET A 1 -39.63 -0.84 -28.98
C MET A 1 -39.94 -0.54 -30.43
N ASP A 2 -40.11 -1.49 -31.34
CA ASP A 2 -40.81 -2.78 -31.26
C ASP A 2 -39.99 -3.97 -31.77
N TYR A 3 -40.18 -5.12 -31.09
CA TYR A 3 -39.67 -6.45 -31.42
C TYR A 3 -40.79 -7.23 -32.13
N ASN A 4 -40.53 -7.80 -33.32
CA ASN A 4 -40.97 -9.15 -33.72
C ASN A 4 -40.64 -9.52 -35.17
N ASN A 5 -40.22 -10.79 -35.34
CA ASN A 5 -40.11 -11.60 -36.56
C ASN A 5 -38.94 -11.28 -37.50
N SER A 6 -38.10 -12.21 -37.95
CA SER A 6 -38.09 -13.67 -37.85
C SER A 6 -36.74 -14.14 -38.42
N PHE A 7 -35.95 -14.86 -37.63
CA PHE A 7 -34.75 -15.56 -38.10
C PHE A 7 -35.19 -16.78 -38.93
N LEU A 8 -34.82 -16.79 -40.21
CA LEU A 8 -34.76 -17.98 -41.05
C LEU A 8 -33.29 -18.14 -41.45
N GLU A 9 -32.60 -19.03 -40.74
CA GLU A 9 -31.29 -19.54 -41.13
C GLU A 9 -31.43 -20.27 -42.47
N TYR A 10 -30.81 -19.72 -43.51
CA TYR A 10 -30.52 -20.48 -44.72
C TYR A 10 -29.12 -21.06 -44.58
N SER A 11 -29.05 -22.34 -44.20
CA SER A 11 -27.87 -23.18 -44.42
C SER A 11 -27.68 -23.36 -45.92
N LEU A 12 -26.62 -22.77 -46.49
CA LEU A 12 -26.26 -22.97 -47.89
C LEU A 12 -24.73 -23.00 -48.01
N ASN A 13 -24.15 -24.20 -48.06
CA ASN A 13 -22.83 -24.42 -48.65
C ASN A 13 -22.91 -25.59 -49.62
N CYS A 14 -22.53 -25.34 -50.89
CA CYS A 14 -21.88 -26.27 -51.83
C CYS A 14 -21.90 -25.67 -53.25
N PHE A 15 -20.75 -25.19 -53.74
CA PHE A 15 -20.44 -25.20 -55.17
C PHE A 15 -18.94 -25.45 -55.36
N TYR A 16 -18.60 -26.56 -56.03
CA TYR A 16 -17.31 -26.75 -56.71
C TYR A 16 -17.58 -26.79 -58.23
N GLN A 17 -16.68 -26.17 -58.99
CA GLN A 17 -16.71 -26.12 -60.45
C GLN A 17 -16.20 -27.42 -61.11
N ASP A 18 -16.92 -27.77 -62.17
CA ASP A 18 -16.55 -28.40 -63.43
C ASP A 18 -16.12 -29.89 -63.53
N GLU A 19 -17.04 -30.60 -64.22
CA GLU A 19 -16.91 -31.65 -65.22
C GLU A 19 -16.79 -33.15 -64.82
N ALA A 20 -17.78 -33.90 -65.33
CA ALA A 20 -17.85 -35.34 -65.58
C ALA A 20 -18.27 -36.30 -64.44
N LEU A 21 -19.56 -36.25 -64.13
CA LEU A 21 -20.53 -37.37 -64.05
C LEU A 21 -19.99 -38.79 -63.77
N VAL A 22 -20.02 -39.23 -62.49
CA VAL A 22 -20.47 -40.58 -62.11
C VAL A 22 -21.39 -40.47 -60.89
N LEU A 23 -22.62 -40.92 -61.08
CA LEU A 23 -23.73 -40.89 -60.13
C LEU A 23 -23.50 -41.87 -58.96
N GLY A 24 -23.65 -41.38 -57.73
CA GLY A 24 -23.79 -42.22 -56.54
C GLY A 24 -23.50 -41.55 -55.19
N PHE A 25 -23.99 -40.33 -54.91
CA PHE A 25 -23.99 -39.78 -53.54
C PHE A 25 -25.43 -39.63 -53.04
N ASN A 26 -25.79 -40.44 -52.05
CA ASN A 26 -26.94 -40.20 -51.21
C ASN A 26 -26.60 -39.03 -50.27
N CYS A 27 -27.17 -37.85 -50.54
CA CYS A 27 -27.40 -36.86 -49.49
C CYS A 27 -28.58 -37.34 -48.64
N GLU A 28 -28.30 -38.19 -47.65
CA GLU A 28 -29.20 -38.33 -46.50
C GLU A 28 -28.55 -37.65 -45.30
N ASN A 29 -29.19 -36.55 -44.90
CA ASN A 29 -29.02 -35.90 -43.63
C ASN A 29 -29.38 -36.92 -42.52
N THR A 30 -28.40 -37.60 -41.92
CA THR A 30 -28.62 -38.47 -40.77
C THR A 30 -28.65 -37.65 -39.49
N ALA A 31 -29.73 -36.90 -39.31
CA ALA A 31 -30.18 -36.59 -37.96
C ALA A 31 -30.60 -37.91 -37.30
N GLY A 32 -29.76 -38.52 -36.45
CA GLY A 32 -30.16 -39.73 -35.73
C GLY A 32 -29.13 -40.59 -34.99
N SER A 33 -27.81 -40.34 -35.01
CA SER A 33 -26.88 -41.06 -34.12
C SER A 33 -26.69 -40.31 -32.80
N THR A 34 -26.72 -41.03 -31.68
CA THR A 34 -26.24 -40.49 -30.40
C THR A 34 -24.74 -40.19 -30.53
N PRO A 35 -24.24 -39.04 -30.03
CA PRO A 35 -22.82 -38.74 -30.00
C PRO A 35 -22.00 -39.93 -29.51
N ASN A 36 -21.05 -40.37 -30.32
CA ASN A 36 -20.21 -41.50 -30.01
C ASN A 36 -18.94 -41.04 -29.29
N ARG A 37 -18.41 -41.95 -28.47
CA ARG A 37 -17.07 -41.84 -27.92
C ARG A 37 -16.20 -42.87 -28.60
N LEU A 38 -15.22 -42.40 -29.36
CA LEU A 38 -14.21 -43.22 -29.99
C LEU A 38 -12.98 -43.31 -29.08
N TYR A 39 -12.48 -44.53 -28.89
CA TYR A 39 -11.28 -44.79 -28.10
C TYR A 39 -10.11 -45.11 -29.02
N VAL A 40 -8.95 -44.51 -28.74
CA VAL A 40 -7.71 -44.66 -29.51
C VAL A 40 -6.59 -45.09 -28.58
N ASP A 41 -5.94 -46.19 -28.91
CA ASP A 41 -4.79 -46.73 -28.18
C ASP A 41 -3.88 -47.44 -29.19
N LYS A 42 -2.70 -46.87 -29.45
CA LYS A 42 -1.72 -47.41 -30.39
C LYS A 42 -1.22 -48.82 -30.02
N ASP A 43 -1.31 -49.19 -28.74
CA ASP A 43 -0.83 -50.47 -28.21
C ASP A 43 -1.96 -51.51 -28.09
N ALA A 44 -3.19 -51.15 -28.49
CA ALA A 44 -4.32 -52.06 -28.52
C ALA A 44 -4.05 -53.23 -29.50
N SER A 45 -3.95 -54.44 -28.95
CA SER A 45 -3.56 -55.65 -29.69
C SER A 45 -4.57 -56.81 -29.57
N ALA A 46 -5.63 -56.64 -28.78
CA ALA A 46 -6.59 -57.70 -28.43
C ALA A 46 -7.97 -57.55 -29.08
N GLY A 47 -8.34 -56.36 -29.58
CA GLY A 47 -9.69 -56.06 -30.07
C GLY A 47 -9.85 -56.03 -31.60
N ASN A 48 -11.06 -55.70 -32.05
CA ASN A 48 -11.43 -55.64 -33.47
C ASN A 48 -11.15 -54.27 -34.14
N ASN A 49 -10.45 -53.36 -33.47
CA ASN A 49 -10.10 -52.01 -33.96
C ASN A 49 -11.34 -51.20 -34.40
N SER A 50 -12.41 -51.22 -33.59
CA SER A 50 -13.68 -50.51 -33.89
C SER A 50 -13.83 -49.16 -33.19
N GLY A 51 -13.00 -48.88 -32.19
CA GLY A 51 -13.04 -47.66 -31.39
C GLY A 51 -14.18 -47.61 -30.36
N GLN A 52 -14.92 -48.70 -30.13
CA GLN A 52 -16.14 -48.67 -29.28
C GLN A 52 -15.86 -48.65 -27.77
N ASN A 53 -14.69 -49.13 -27.35
CA ASN A 53 -14.20 -49.17 -25.97
C ASN A 53 -12.69 -49.39 -26.00
N TRP A 54 -12.02 -49.28 -24.85
CA TRP A 54 -10.57 -49.47 -24.75
C TRP A 54 -10.06 -50.84 -25.25
N GLU A 55 -10.79 -51.93 -24.99
CA GLU A 55 -10.42 -53.27 -25.49
C GLU A 55 -10.42 -53.32 -27.04
N ASN A 56 -11.29 -52.56 -27.68
CA ASN A 56 -11.47 -52.48 -29.12
C ASN A 56 -11.03 -51.13 -29.70
N ALA A 57 -10.12 -50.44 -29.04
CA ALA A 57 -9.65 -49.11 -29.43
C ALA A 57 -9.06 -49.11 -30.85
N LEU A 58 -9.14 -47.97 -31.52
CA LEU A 58 -8.45 -47.72 -32.77
C LEU A 58 -6.95 -47.55 -32.51
N VAL A 59 -6.10 -48.22 -33.29
CA VAL A 59 -4.63 -48.10 -33.15
C VAL A 59 -4.06 -46.86 -33.85
N ASP A 60 -4.87 -46.18 -34.66
CA ASP A 60 -4.49 -45.00 -35.44
C ASP A 60 -5.46 -43.84 -35.16
N LEU A 61 -4.94 -42.75 -34.63
CA LEU A 61 -5.69 -41.52 -34.37
C LEU A 61 -6.21 -40.89 -35.67
N GLN A 62 -5.46 -41.00 -36.77
CA GLN A 62 -5.88 -40.44 -38.05
C GLN A 62 -7.13 -41.16 -38.58
N GLN A 63 -7.22 -42.46 -38.34
CA GLN A 63 -8.41 -43.26 -38.62
C GLN A 63 -9.60 -42.83 -37.73
N ALA A 64 -9.38 -42.57 -36.44
CA ALA A 64 -10.43 -42.09 -35.55
C ALA A 64 -10.97 -40.73 -35.97
N LEU A 65 -10.07 -39.80 -36.32
CA LEU A 65 -10.45 -38.49 -36.88
C LEU A 65 -11.24 -38.66 -38.18
N PHE A 66 -10.88 -39.60 -39.04
CA PHE A 66 -11.63 -39.88 -40.27
C PHE A 66 -13.05 -40.41 -39.99
N LEU A 67 -13.21 -41.28 -38.99
CA LEU A 67 -14.48 -41.91 -38.62
C LEU A 67 -15.42 -41.01 -37.80
N ALA A 68 -14.89 -40.03 -37.08
CA ALA A 68 -15.69 -39.16 -36.23
C ALA A 68 -16.62 -38.22 -37.02
N ASP A 69 -17.85 -38.07 -36.51
CA ASP A 69 -18.87 -37.14 -36.98
C ASP A 69 -19.05 -35.98 -35.96
N ALA A 70 -19.69 -34.89 -36.40
CA ALA A 70 -19.97 -33.76 -35.53
C ALA A 70 -20.79 -34.17 -34.29
N GLY A 71 -20.32 -33.79 -33.10
CA GLY A 71 -20.84 -34.19 -31.79
C GLY A 71 -20.00 -35.28 -31.11
N ASP A 72 -19.17 -36.02 -31.86
CA ASP A 72 -18.37 -37.10 -31.30
C ASP A 72 -17.21 -36.63 -30.43
N THR A 73 -16.79 -37.52 -29.54
CA THR A 73 -15.56 -37.36 -28.74
C THR A 73 -14.56 -38.44 -29.07
N ILE A 74 -13.27 -38.09 -29.13
CA ILE A 74 -12.17 -39.05 -29.32
C ILE A 74 -11.29 -39.01 -28.07
N TRP A 75 -11.11 -40.16 -27.42
CA TRP A 75 -10.29 -40.33 -26.24
C TRP A 75 -9.03 -41.10 -26.61
N VAL A 76 -7.87 -40.48 -26.39
CA VAL A 76 -6.58 -40.99 -26.86
C VAL A 76 -5.72 -41.37 -25.66
N ALA A 77 -5.35 -42.65 -25.60
CA ALA A 77 -4.45 -43.18 -24.59
C ALA A 77 -3.05 -42.58 -24.72
N GLU A 78 -2.27 -42.65 -23.65
CA GLU A 78 -0.86 -42.26 -23.60
C GLU A 78 -0.06 -42.91 -24.74
N GLY A 79 0.99 -42.23 -25.18
CA GLY A 79 1.86 -42.72 -26.25
C GLY A 79 2.04 -41.73 -27.40
N THR A 80 2.87 -42.15 -28.36
CA THR A 80 3.25 -41.36 -29.53
C THR A 80 2.46 -41.76 -30.75
N TYR A 81 1.78 -40.79 -31.35
CA TYR A 81 0.95 -40.94 -32.55
C TYR A 81 1.54 -40.11 -33.68
N PHE A 82 1.57 -40.69 -34.88
CA PHE A 82 2.11 -40.05 -36.08
C PHE A 82 0.99 -39.84 -37.11
N PRO A 83 0.97 -38.71 -37.86
CA PRO A 83 -0.01 -38.49 -38.92
C PRO A 83 0.07 -39.52 -40.06
N THR A 84 1.24 -40.13 -40.24
CA THR A 84 1.50 -41.19 -41.22
C THR A 84 2.66 -42.07 -40.75
N LEU A 85 2.67 -43.32 -41.18
CA LEU A 85 3.82 -44.23 -41.01
C LEU A 85 4.83 -44.12 -42.18
N GLY A 86 4.52 -43.32 -43.21
CA GLY A 86 5.37 -43.07 -44.36
C GLY A 86 6.28 -41.85 -44.19
N THR A 87 6.73 -41.28 -45.32
CA THR A 87 7.57 -40.06 -45.38
C THR A 87 6.83 -38.88 -46.02
N ASP A 88 5.50 -38.90 -46.01
CA ASP A 88 4.70 -37.82 -46.60
C ASP A 88 4.62 -36.64 -45.63
N ARG A 89 5.43 -35.61 -45.92
CA ARG A 89 5.49 -34.39 -45.11
C ARG A 89 4.18 -33.60 -45.08
N ASN A 90 3.24 -33.86 -46.01
CA ASN A 90 1.95 -33.17 -46.04
C ASN A 90 0.91 -33.76 -45.08
N ALA A 91 1.18 -34.95 -44.54
CA ALA A 91 0.31 -35.61 -43.58
C ALA A 91 0.22 -34.77 -42.29
N SER A 92 -0.97 -34.66 -41.72
CA SER A 92 -1.24 -33.91 -40.49
C SER A 92 -2.50 -34.45 -39.82
N PHE A 93 -2.59 -34.35 -38.49
CA PHE A 93 -3.85 -34.58 -37.79
C PHE A 93 -4.81 -33.42 -38.06
N SER A 94 -5.82 -33.65 -38.91
CA SER A 94 -6.81 -32.64 -39.28
C SER A 94 -7.99 -32.63 -38.31
N LEU A 95 -8.22 -31.49 -37.65
CA LEU A 95 -9.40 -31.28 -36.81
C LEU A 95 -10.68 -31.22 -37.66
N LYS A 96 -11.82 -31.55 -37.04
CA LYS A 96 -13.14 -31.54 -37.66
C LYS A 96 -14.13 -30.74 -36.84
N HIS A 97 -15.07 -30.09 -37.52
CA HIS A 97 -16.19 -29.38 -36.92
C HIS A 97 -16.98 -30.32 -36.00
N GLY A 98 -17.33 -29.83 -34.81
CA GLY A 98 -18.11 -30.55 -33.82
C GLY A 98 -17.40 -31.72 -33.14
N VAL A 99 -16.13 -31.99 -33.44
CA VAL A 99 -15.39 -33.12 -32.84
C VAL A 99 -14.48 -32.62 -31.72
N ALA A 100 -14.57 -33.27 -30.55
CA ALA A 100 -13.68 -33.00 -29.42
C ALA A 100 -12.67 -34.14 -29.22
N VAL A 101 -11.39 -33.82 -29.25
CA VAL A 101 -10.28 -34.76 -29.13
C VAL A 101 -9.57 -34.54 -27.79
N TYR A 102 -9.47 -35.57 -26.99
CA TYR A 102 -8.90 -35.53 -25.64
C TYR A 102 -7.73 -36.52 -25.51
N GLY A 103 -6.56 -36.01 -25.13
CA GLY A 103 -5.41 -36.82 -24.69
C GLY A 103 -5.39 -36.98 -23.16
N GLY A 104 -4.47 -37.78 -22.62
CA GLY A 104 -4.28 -37.90 -21.17
C GLY A 104 -4.86 -39.13 -20.50
N PHE A 105 -5.11 -40.21 -21.25
CA PHE A 105 -5.75 -41.43 -20.74
C PHE A 105 -4.75 -42.58 -20.61
N SER A 106 -4.91 -43.44 -19.61
CA SER A 106 -4.18 -44.70 -19.45
C SER A 106 -4.79 -45.86 -20.25
N GLY A 107 -6.02 -45.70 -20.76
CA GLY A 107 -6.72 -46.72 -21.53
C GLY A 107 -7.67 -47.59 -20.70
N VAL A 108 -8.12 -47.12 -19.54
CA VAL A 108 -9.10 -47.85 -18.69
C VAL A 108 -10.23 -46.97 -18.16
N GLU A 109 -10.18 -45.67 -18.43
CA GLU A 109 -11.09 -44.67 -17.89
C GLU A 109 -12.51 -44.81 -18.45
N SER A 110 -13.49 -44.55 -17.60
CA SER A 110 -14.92 -44.52 -17.94
C SER A 110 -15.48 -43.09 -18.03
N ALA A 111 -14.81 -42.13 -17.40
CA ALA A 111 -15.21 -40.72 -17.34
C ALA A 111 -14.08 -39.74 -17.71
N LEU A 112 -14.41 -38.62 -18.36
CA LEU A 112 -13.42 -37.62 -18.81
C LEU A 112 -12.65 -36.99 -17.64
N SER A 113 -13.26 -36.95 -16.45
CA SER A 113 -12.65 -36.44 -15.22
C SER A 113 -11.58 -37.37 -14.63
N GLU A 114 -11.48 -38.61 -15.09
CA GLU A 114 -10.48 -39.58 -14.63
C GLU A 114 -9.12 -39.40 -15.34
N ARG A 115 -9.09 -38.63 -16.44
CA ARG A 115 -7.86 -38.33 -17.20
C ARG A 115 -6.82 -37.63 -16.34
N ASN A 116 -5.55 -37.94 -16.59
CA ASN A 116 -4.40 -37.29 -15.94
C ASN A 116 -3.30 -36.98 -16.95
N LEU A 117 -3.24 -35.70 -17.36
CA LEU A 117 -2.29 -35.21 -18.39
C LEU A 117 -0.82 -35.40 -18.01
N TRP A 118 -0.51 -35.44 -16.70
CA TRP A 118 0.86 -35.55 -16.20
C TRP A 118 1.33 -37.00 -16.11
N GLN A 119 0.44 -37.91 -15.74
CA GLN A 119 0.77 -39.33 -15.60
C GLN A 119 0.66 -40.09 -16.92
N HIS A 120 -0.22 -39.65 -17.82
CA HIS A 120 -0.54 -40.34 -19.07
C HIS A 120 -0.39 -39.44 -20.29
N PRO A 121 0.82 -38.95 -20.60
CA PRO A 121 1.03 -37.99 -21.68
C PRO A 121 0.72 -38.60 -23.05
N THR A 122 -0.05 -37.87 -23.85
CA THR A 122 -0.31 -38.21 -25.26
C THR A 122 0.48 -37.28 -26.17
N LEU A 123 1.34 -37.84 -27.02
CA LEU A 123 2.21 -37.12 -27.93
C LEU A 123 1.73 -37.27 -29.37
N LEU A 124 1.47 -36.14 -30.04
CA LEU A 124 1.34 -36.05 -31.49
C LEU A 124 2.71 -35.62 -32.04
N SER A 125 3.37 -36.52 -32.78
CA SER A 125 4.73 -36.29 -33.28
C SER A 125 4.76 -36.08 -34.77
N GLY A 126 5.50 -35.07 -35.20
CA GLY A 126 5.84 -34.81 -36.58
C GLY A 126 7.06 -35.57 -37.12
N ASP A 127 7.81 -36.27 -36.26
CA ASP A 127 9.03 -37.02 -36.58
C ASP A 127 8.70 -38.34 -37.31
N ILE A 128 8.35 -38.22 -38.59
CA ILE A 128 7.97 -39.36 -39.45
C ILE A 128 9.18 -39.86 -40.26
N GLY A 129 9.14 -41.12 -40.70
CA GLY A 129 10.21 -41.69 -41.50
C GLY A 129 11.40 -42.11 -40.65
N ILE A 130 12.53 -41.39 -40.77
CA ILE A 130 13.76 -41.67 -40.03
C ILE A 130 13.74 -40.89 -38.72
N GLU A 131 13.83 -41.59 -37.60
CA GLU A 131 13.87 -40.99 -36.27
C GLU A 131 14.90 -39.85 -36.15
N ASN A 132 14.47 -38.71 -35.61
CA ASN A 132 15.25 -37.48 -35.41
C ASN A 132 15.80 -36.85 -36.71
N ASN A 133 15.14 -37.03 -37.84
CA ASN A 133 15.53 -36.41 -39.10
C ASN A 133 14.57 -35.27 -39.49
N LEU A 134 14.96 -34.03 -39.22
CA LEU A 134 14.12 -32.87 -39.54
C LEU A 134 13.68 -32.78 -41.02
N LEU A 135 14.41 -33.40 -41.95
CA LEU A 135 14.11 -33.30 -43.39
C LEU A 135 12.90 -34.11 -43.86
N ASP A 136 12.50 -35.14 -43.11
CA ASP A 136 11.28 -35.92 -43.39
C ASP A 136 10.14 -35.63 -42.42
N ASN A 137 10.35 -34.82 -41.38
CA ASN A 137 9.27 -34.37 -40.49
C ASN A 137 8.12 -33.71 -41.25
N VAL A 138 6.89 -33.93 -40.80
CA VAL A 138 5.70 -33.26 -41.37
C VAL A 138 5.82 -31.74 -41.27
N TYR A 139 5.25 -31.02 -42.22
CA TYR A 139 5.21 -29.56 -42.15
C TYR A 139 4.40 -29.09 -40.94
N HIS A 140 3.25 -29.72 -40.70
CA HIS A 140 2.35 -29.38 -39.60
C HIS A 140 1.92 -30.65 -38.88
N VAL A 141 2.10 -30.70 -37.57
CA VAL A 141 1.61 -31.85 -36.78
C VAL A 141 0.08 -31.86 -36.78
N VAL A 142 -0.53 -30.70 -36.54
CA VAL A 142 -1.99 -30.52 -36.48
C VAL A 142 -2.45 -29.43 -37.46
N LYS A 143 -3.59 -29.65 -38.12
CA LYS A 143 -4.24 -28.67 -39.01
C LYS A 143 -5.68 -28.39 -38.59
N ALA A 144 -6.07 -27.12 -38.62
CA ALA A 144 -7.45 -26.67 -38.51
C ALA A 144 -7.75 -25.70 -39.66
N LEU A 145 -8.29 -26.24 -40.75
CA LEU A 145 -8.59 -25.50 -41.97
C LEU A 145 -10.09 -25.27 -42.06
N GLY A 146 -10.52 -24.02 -41.85
CA GLY A 146 -11.94 -23.63 -41.85
C GLY A 146 -12.77 -24.20 -40.70
N VAL A 147 -12.15 -24.69 -39.61
CA VAL A 147 -12.84 -25.40 -38.54
C VAL A 147 -13.35 -24.42 -37.47
N ASP A 148 -14.63 -24.46 -37.15
CA ASP A 148 -15.24 -23.54 -36.17
C ASP A 148 -14.98 -23.93 -34.69
N SER A 149 -15.43 -23.06 -33.79
CA SER A 149 -15.30 -23.17 -32.32
C SER A 149 -15.94 -24.40 -31.66
N THR A 150 -16.69 -25.21 -32.40
CA THR A 150 -17.21 -26.49 -31.89
C THR A 150 -16.16 -27.60 -31.89
N ALA A 151 -15.06 -27.44 -32.63
CA ALA A 151 -13.92 -28.34 -32.54
C ALA A 151 -13.06 -28.05 -31.31
N LEU A 152 -12.58 -29.11 -30.65
CA LEU A 152 -11.72 -29.03 -29.48
C LEU A 152 -10.54 -29.99 -29.61
N ILE A 153 -9.34 -29.49 -29.31
CA ILE A 153 -8.18 -30.33 -28.99
C ILE A 153 -7.72 -30.02 -27.57
N ASP A 154 -7.63 -31.04 -26.73
CA ASP A 154 -7.37 -30.89 -25.30
C ASP A 154 -6.39 -31.94 -24.76
N GLY A 155 -5.24 -31.50 -24.23
CA GLY A 155 -4.36 -32.36 -23.44
C GLY A 155 -3.28 -33.12 -24.22
N PHE A 156 -2.71 -32.52 -25.27
CA PHE A 156 -1.69 -33.15 -26.12
C PHE A 156 -0.34 -32.44 -26.03
N ASN A 157 0.75 -33.20 -26.05
CA ASN A 157 2.06 -32.70 -26.48
C ASN A 157 2.09 -32.73 -28.02
N ILE A 158 2.48 -31.64 -28.66
CA ILE A 158 2.52 -31.48 -30.12
C ILE A 158 3.95 -31.09 -30.48
N GLU A 159 4.70 -32.05 -31.05
CA GLU A 159 6.16 -31.90 -31.20
C GLU A 159 6.68 -32.24 -32.60
N PHE A 160 7.82 -31.66 -32.93
CA PHE A 160 8.65 -31.99 -34.11
C PHE A 160 8.03 -31.69 -35.48
N GLY A 161 7.08 -30.75 -35.57
CA GLY A 161 6.71 -30.19 -36.87
C GLY A 161 7.82 -29.32 -37.47
N GLN A 162 7.96 -29.35 -38.80
CA GLN A 162 9.02 -28.68 -39.56
C GLN A 162 8.43 -27.93 -40.76
N ALA A 163 7.83 -26.76 -40.56
CA ALA A 163 7.21 -25.98 -41.63
C ALA A 163 8.24 -25.15 -42.42
N ASP A 164 8.95 -25.80 -43.34
CA ASP A 164 10.01 -25.21 -44.17
C ASP A 164 9.79 -25.37 -45.69
N GLY A 165 8.52 -25.41 -46.11
CA GLY A 165 8.12 -25.63 -47.49
C GLY A 165 8.89 -24.82 -48.55
N ALA A 166 9.24 -25.48 -49.66
CA ALA A 166 9.89 -24.81 -50.79
C ALA A 166 8.92 -23.82 -51.49
N GLY A 167 9.46 -22.76 -52.10
CA GLY A 167 8.70 -21.84 -52.95
C GLY A 167 8.48 -20.44 -52.36
N SER A 168 7.30 -19.85 -52.63
CA SER A 168 6.97 -18.48 -52.24
C SER A 168 6.77 -18.33 -50.72
N SER A 169 6.93 -17.10 -50.22
CA SER A 169 6.62 -16.76 -48.83
C SER A 169 5.15 -16.96 -48.44
N SER A 170 4.26 -17.16 -49.42
CA SER A 170 2.84 -17.43 -49.19
C SER A 170 2.48 -18.91 -49.08
N ASN A 171 3.41 -19.83 -49.32
CA ASN A 171 3.16 -21.26 -49.17
C ASN A 171 2.81 -21.58 -47.71
N LEU A 172 1.63 -22.19 -47.48
CA LEU A 172 1.15 -22.55 -46.14
C LEU A 172 2.11 -23.51 -45.41
N ASP A 173 2.86 -24.33 -46.15
CA ASP A 173 3.88 -25.24 -45.61
C ASP A 173 5.07 -24.54 -44.93
N ASN A 174 5.10 -23.20 -44.93
CA ASN A 174 6.10 -22.40 -44.21
C ASN A 174 5.66 -21.96 -42.81
N PHE A 175 4.41 -22.23 -42.42
CA PHE A 175 3.79 -21.63 -41.25
C PHE A 175 3.29 -22.68 -40.25
N GLY A 176 3.43 -22.46 -38.95
CA GLY A 176 2.76 -23.32 -37.95
C GLY A 176 3.31 -24.75 -37.93
N GLY A 177 4.53 -24.94 -37.43
CA GLY A 177 5.16 -26.26 -37.34
C GLY A 177 4.35 -27.22 -36.47
N GLY A 178 4.01 -26.80 -35.25
CA GLY A 178 3.15 -27.59 -34.38
C GLY A 178 1.70 -27.60 -34.88
N MET A 179 1.11 -26.43 -35.05
CA MET A 179 -0.27 -26.30 -35.52
C MET A 179 -0.48 -25.15 -36.50
N LEU A 180 -1.23 -25.44 -37.56
CA LEU A 180 -1.68 -24.48 -38.56
C LEU A 180 -3.19 -24.25 -38.45
N ILE A 181 -3.60 -23.01 -38.16
CA ILE A 181 -4.99 -22.57 -38.13
C ILE A 181 -5.20 -21.52 -39.22
N VAL A 182 -6.04 -21.84 -40.21
CA VAL A 182 -6.29 -20.95 -41.35
C VAL A 182 -7.75 -21.06 -41.76
N GLY A 183 -8.44 -19.91 -41.89
CA GLY A 183 -9.76 -19.86 -42.54
C GLY A 183 -9.68 -20.17 -44.04
N SER A 184 -10.73 -20.70 -44.65
CA SER A 184 -10.73 -21.00 -46.10
C SER A 184 -11.39 -19.87 -46.91
N GLU A 185 -11.13 -19.80 -48.22
CA GLU A 185 -11.81 -18.82 -49.11
C GLU A 185 -13.34 -19.08 -49.21
N VAL A 186 -13.81 -20.26 -48.77
CA VAL A 186 -15.20 -20.73 -48.90
C VAL A 186 -15.89 -20.86 -47.53
N GLU A 187 -15.12 -21.08 -46.47
CA GLU A 187 -15.56 -21.20 -45.07
C GLU A 187 -14.83 -20.15 -44.25
N ALA A 188 -15.58 -19.08 -43.97
CA ALA A 188 -15.11 -17.76 -43.56
C ALA A 188 -14.30 -17.73 -42.25
N SER A 189 -14.40 -18.77 -41.39
CA SER A 189 -13.78 -18.73 -40.07
C SER A 189 -13.12 -20.04 -39.64
N SER A 190 -11.92 -19.95 -39.06
CA SER A 190 -11.26 -21.07 -38.37
C SER A 190 -10.97 -20.65 -36.93
N SER A 191 -11.77 -21.18 -35.99
CA SER A 191 -11.79 -20.77 -34.59
C SER A 191 -11.81 -21.94 -33.59
N PRO A 192 -11.02 -23.02 -33.79
CA PRO A 192 -11.05 -24.17 -32.89
C PRO A 192 -10.65 -23.78 -31.47
N ARG A 193 -11.10 -24.58 -30.50
CA ARG A 193 -10.67 -24.45 -29.10
C ARG A 193 -9.42 -25.29 -28.86
N VAL A 194 -8.37 -24.67 -28.33
CA VAL A 194 -7.09 -25.32 -28.03
C VAL A 194 -6.85 -25.19 -26.52
N ALA A 195 -6.84 -26.32 -25.81
CA ALA A 195 -6.76 -26.33 -24.35
C ALA A 195 -5.71 -27.30 -23.83
N ASN A 196 -4.98 -26.94 -22.77
CA ASN A 196 -4.03 -27.85 -22.09
C ASN A 196 -3.01 -28.52 -23.04
N CYS A 197 -2.68 -27.89 -24.16
CA CYS A 197 -1.76 -28.43 -25.14
C CYS A 197 -0.35 -27.87 -24.94
N ASN A 198 0.66 -28.68 -25.24
CA ASN A 198 2.06 -28.33 -25.09
C ASN A 198 2.77 -28.43 -26.44
N PHE A 199 3.07 -27.29 -27.04
CA PHE A 199 3.77 -27.19 -28.33
C PHE A 199 5.27 -27.12 -28.06
N ARG A 200 6.03 -28.15 -28.47
CA ARG A 200 7.47 -28.22 -28.20
C ARG A 200 8.31 -28.63 -29.38
N PHE A 201 9.51 -28.07 -29.48
CA PHE A 201 10.49 -28.45 -30.50
C PHE A 201 9.97 -28.35 -31.94
N ASN A 202 8.95 -27.52 -32.17
CA ASN A 202 8.44 -27.28 -33.51
C ASN A 202 9.26 -26.18 -34.16
N THR A 203 9.54 -26.34 -35.44
CA THR A 203 10.19 -25.30 -36.23
C THR A 203 9.40 -24.90 -37.45
N SER A 204 9.51 -23.64 -37.84
CA SER A 204 8.84 -23.10 -39.02
C SER A 204 9.57 -21.90 -39.60
N ARG A 205 9.10 -21.36 -40.73
CA ARG A 205 9.49 -20.00 -41.11
C ARG A 205 8.78 -18.95 -40.26
N SER A 206 7.49 -19.13 -39.94
CA SER A 206 6.77 -18.26 -39.01
C SER A 206 5.71 -19.04 -38.22
N GLY A 207 5.54 -18.75 -36.93
CA GLY A 207 4.70 -19.52 -36.01
C GLY A 207 5.29 -20.90 -35.75
N GLY A 208 6.33 -21.00 -34.93
CA GLY A 208 7.01 -22.29 -34.66
C GLY A 208 6.05 -23.29 -34.03
N GLY A 209 5.52 -22.95 -32.85
CA GLY A 209 4.50 -23.73 -32.18
C GLY A 209 3.15 -23.68 -32.88
N LEU A 210 2.61 -22.48 -33.09
CA LEU A 210 1.31 -22.27 -33.73
C LEU A 210 1.31 -21.06 -34.66
N TYR A 211 0.69 -21.20 -35.83
CA TYR A 211 0.35 -20.09 -36.72
C TYR A 211 -1.17 -20.00 -36.90
N LEU A 212 -1.70 -18.80 -36.72
CA LEU A 212 -3.08 -18.44 -36.96
C LEU A 212 -3.15 -17.35 -38.04
N ARG A 213 -3.79 -17.63 -39.17
CA ARG A 213 -4.16 -16.61 -40.16
C ARG A 213 -5.64 -16.32 -40.06
N VAL A 214 -5.97 -15.06 -39.79
CA VAL A 214 -7.34 -14.56 -39.70
C VAL A 214 -7.77 -14.05 -41.06
N SER A 215 -8.90 -14.54 -41.54
CA SER A 215 -9.58 -14.10 -42.75
C SER A 215 -10.31 -12.78 -42.52
N GLN A 216 -10.55 -12.01 -43.58
CA GLN A 216 -11.35 -10.79 -43.52
C GLN A 216 -12.82 -11.01 -43.11
N TYR A 217 -13.27 -12.27 -43.08
CA TYR A 217 -14.63 -12.69 -42.77
C TYR A 217 -14.74 -13.38 -41.40
N ASP A 218 -13.64 -13.53 -40.67
CA ASP A 218 -13.65 -14.13 -39.34
C ASP A 218 -14.51 -13.32 -38.37
N GLU A 219 -15.60 -13.91 -37.89
CA GLU A 219 -16.44 -13.36 -36.83
C GLU A 219 -15.94 -13.78 -35.43
N SER A 220 -15.17 -14.87 -35.35
CA SER A 220 -14.62 -15.43 -34.11
C SER A 220 -13.19 -15.92 -34.33
N LEU A 221 -12.31 -15.71 -33.35
CA LEU A 221 -10.95 -16.25 -33.35
C LEU A 221 -10.86 -17.45 -32.40
N PRO A 222 -9.87 -18.36 -32.60
CA PRO A 222 -9.68 -19.49 -31.69
C PRO A 222 -9.37 -19.02 -30.28
N SER A 223 -9.80 -19.82 -29.30
CA SER A 223 -9.40 -19.66 -27.90
C SER A 223 -8.20 -20.58 -27.62
N ILE A 224 -7.16 -20.00 -27.04
CA ILE A 224 -5.98 -20.72 -26.55
C ILE A 224 -5.98 -20.54 -25.04
N GLU A 225 -6.08 -21.66 -24.32
CA GLU A 225 -6.17 -21.65 -22.86
C GLU A 225 -5.30 -22.74 -22.23
N TYR A 226 -4.60 -22.42 -21.14
CA TYR A 226 -3.76 -23.37 -20.40
C TYR A 226 -2.70 -24.07 -21.28
N CYS A 227 -2.29 -23.45 -22.37
CA CYS A 227 -1.33 -24.04 -23.29
C CYS A 227 0.11 -23.63 -22.93
N LYS A 228 1.06 -24.50 -23.27
CA LYS A 228 2.50 -24.24 -23.14
C LYS A 228 3.14 -24.24 -24.53
N PHE A 229 3.92 -23.23 -24.83
CA PHE A 229 4.75 -23.12 -26.03
C PHE A 229 6.20 -23.09 -25.57
N GLU A 230 6.91 -24.19 -25.72
CA GLU A 230 8.26 -24.34 -25.19
C GLU A 230 9.27 -24.77 -26.24
N GLN A 231 10.40 -24.06 -26.34
CA GLN A 231 11.51 -24.45 -27.23
C GLN A 231 11.10 -24.59 -28.70
N ASN A 232 10.17 -23.74 -29.16
CA ASN A 232 9.82 -23.65 -30.57
C ASN A 232 10.68 -22.58 -31.25
N THR A 233 10.99 -22.80 -32.53
CA THR A 233 11.85 -21.92 -33.31
C THR A 233 11.17 -21.49 -34.59
N SER A 234 11.09 -20.20 -34.86
CA SER A 234 10.72 -19.71 -36.19
C SER A 234 11.85 -18.92 -36.83
N LEU A 235 11.92 -18.93 -38.16
CA LEU A 235 12.91 -18.14 -38.87
C LEU A 235 12.60 -16.63 -38.80
N PHE A 236 11.34 -16.23 -38.85
CA PHE A 236 10.95 -14.82 -38.95
C PHE A 236 10.11 -14.37 -37.76
N PHE A 237 8.86 -14.82 -37.67
CA PHE A 237 7.88 -14.28 -36.72
C PHE A 237 7.33 -15.37 -35.80
N GLY A 238 7.21 -15.08 -34.51
CA GLY A 238 6.45 -15.93 -33.58
C GLY A 238 7.10 -17.29 -33.35
N GLY A 239 8.07 -17.38 -32.45
CA GLY A 239 8.70 -18.66 -32.11
C GLY A 239 7.67 -19.61 -31.51
N GLY A 240 6.97 -19.17 -30.46
CA GLY A 240 5.85 -19.89 -29.87
C GLY A 240 4.56 -19.77 -30.69
N LEU A 241 4.06 -18.53 -30.83
CA LEU A 241 2.80 -18.21 -31.49
C LEU A 241 2.96 -17.08 -32.50
N TYR A 242 2.32 -17.21 -33.66
CA TYR A 242 2.11 -16.09 -34.58
C TYR A 242 0.63 -15.97 -34.96
N VAL A 243 0.02 -14.82 -34.66
CA VAL A 243 -1.31 -14.42 -35.12
C VAL A 243 -1.17 -13.36 -36.21
N ASP A 244 -1.70 -13.66 -37.38
CA ASP A 244 -1.69 -12.78 -38.55
C ASP A 244 -3.12 -12.39 -38.92
N ALA A 245 -3.52 -11.18 -38.52
CA ALA A 245 -4.86 -10.63 -38.70
C ALA A 245 -4.92 -9.37 -39.55
N ALA A 246 -3.88 -9.09 -40.36
CA ALA A 246 -3.80 -7.88 -41.18
C ALA A 246 -4.97 -7.69 -42.16
N LEU A 247 -5.70 -8.76 -42.49
CA LEU A 247 -6.86 -8.71 -43.39
C LEU A 247 -8.19 -8.42 -42.66
N ASN A 248 -8.21 -8.45 -41.32
CA ASN A 248 -9.42 -8.25 -40.53
C ASN A 248 -9.20 -7.15 -39.47
N PRO A 249 -9.61 -5.90 -39.78
CA PRO A 249 -9.38 -4.76 -38.90
C PRO A 249 -10.23 -4.80 -37.61
N ASN A 250 -11.10 -5.80 -37.43
CA ASN A 250 -11.91 -5.99 -36.23
C ASN A 250 -11.49 -7.21 -35.40
N ALA A 251 -10.43 -7.91 -35.79
CA ALA A 251 -10.02 -9.14 -35.14
C ALA A 251 -9.66 -8.93 -33.65
N SER A 252 -10.13 -9.85 -32.81
CA SER A 252 -9.90 -9.84 -31.36
C SER A 252 -9.31 -11.17 -30.91
N PHE A 253 -8.26 -11.12 -30.10
CA PHE A 253 -7.56 -12.34 -29.67
C PHE A 253 -7.39 -12.37 -28.16
N VAL A 254 -7.58 -13.56 -27.58
CA VAL A 254 -7.51 -13.79 -26.13
C VAL A 254 -6.56 -14.94 -25.86
N MET A 255 -5.60 -14.71 -24.97
CA MET A 255 -4.72 -15.72 -24.38
C MET A 255 -5.02 -15.81 -22.89
N LYS A 256 -5.09 -17.02 -22.35
CA LYS A 256 -5.48 -17.24 -20.95
C LYS A 256 -4.67 -18.35 -20.31
N LYS A 257 -3.89 -17.97 -19.30
CA LYS A 257 -3.04 -18.89 -18.53
C LYS A 257 -2.07 -19.68 -19.40
N ASP A 258 -1.64 -19.07 -20.50
CA ASP A 258 -0.69 -19.67 -21.43
C ASP A 258 0.75 -19.37 -21.00
N THR A 259 1.67 -20.29 -21.27
CA THR A 259 3.09 -20.17 -20.95
C THR A 259 3.94 -20.25 -22.22
N PHE A 260 4.78 -19.24 -22.46
CA PHE A 260 5.73 -19.16 -23.57
C PHE A 260 7.15 -19.18 -23.02
N LEU A 261 7.86 -20.28 -23.23
CA LEU A 261 9.14 -20.56 -22.59
C LEU A 261 10.23 -20.89 -23.62
N ASN A 262 11.38 -20.21 -23.57
CA ASN A 262 12.55 -20.57 -24.39
C ASN A 262 12.28 -20.63 -25.91
N ASN A 263 11.33 -19.85 -26.42
CA ASN A 263 11.07 -19.81 -27.86
C ASN A 263 12.01 -18.81 -28.55
N THR A 264 12.34 -19.09 -29.82
CA THR A 264 13.28 -18.28 -30.59
C THR A 264 12.73 -17.84 -31.94
N ALA A 265 12.96 -16.59 -32.33
CA ALA A 265 12.58 -16.04 -33.64
C ALA A 265 13.50 -14.89 -34.07
N ILE A 266 13.31 -14.34 -35.28
CA ILE A 266 13.85 -12.99 -35.57
C ILE A 266 13.02 -11.93 -34.82
N GLU A 267 11.70 -12.09 -34.76
CA GLU A 267 10.76 -11.16 -34.12
C GLU A 267 9.61 -11.88 -33.40
N GLY A 268 9.26 -11.42 -32.20
CA GLY A 268 8.17 -12.03 -31.41
C GLY A 268 8.51 -13.43 -30.93
N GLY A 269 9.48 -13.58 -30.03
CA GLY A 269 10.01 -14.88 -29.61
C GLY A 269 8.92 -15.76 -28.99
N GLY A 270 8.28 -15.26 -27.93
CA GLY A 270 7.11 -15.90 -27.34
C GLY A 270 5.91 -15.83 -28.27
N ALA A 271 5.42 -14.62 -28.53
CA ALA A 271 4.30 -14.38 -29.45
C ALA A 271 4.52 -13.19 -30.39
N ASN A 272 4.08 -13.33 -31.63
CA ASN A 272 3.96 -12.25 -32.60
C ASN A 272 2.47 -12.05 -32.94
N LEU A 273 1.95 -10.84 -32.75
CA LEU A 273 0.54 -10.49 -32.88
C LEU A 273 0.40 -9.35 -33.89
N ASN A 274 -0.16 -9.63 -35.06
CA ASN A 274 -0.22 -8.69 -36.18
C ASN A 274 -1.65 -8.36 -36.58
N GLY A 275 -1.98 -7.07 -36.75
CA GLY A 275 -3.23 -6.60 -37.35
C GLY A 275 -4.48 -6.73 -36.47
N LEU A 276 -4.33 -7.00 -35.18
CA LEU A 276 -5.46 -7.16 -34.25
C LEU A 276 -5.96 -5.80 -33.75
N ARG A 277 -7.28 -5.69 -33.58
CA ARG A 277 -7.93 -4.55 -32.92
C ARG A 277 -7.91 -4.71 -31.41
N VAL A 278 -8.21 -5.91 -30.92
CA VAL A 278 -8.33 -6.18 -29.47
C VAL A 278 -7.42 -7.34 -29.08
N VAL A 279 -6.63 -7.15 -28.03
CA VAL A 279 -5.85 -8.22 -27.41
C VAL A 279 -6.10 -8.26 -25.91
N ARG A 280 -6.33 -9.47 -25.40
CA ARG A 280 -6.43 -9.77 -23.97
C ARG A 280 -5.43 -10.86 -23.59
N GLY A 281 -4.54 -10.56 -22.65
CA GLY A 281 -3.72 -11.56 -21.98
C GLY A 281 -4.12 -11.65 -20.51
N ASP A 282 -4.60 -12.81 -20.06
CA ASP A 282 -4.97 -13.04 -18.67
C ASP A 282 -4.06 -14.13 -18.08
N SER A 283 -3.28 -13.77 -17.06
CA SER A 283 -2.44 -14.70 -16.31
C SER A 283 -1.41 -15.46 -17.18
N CYS A 284 -0.94 -14.84 -18.27
CA CYS A 284 0.02 -15.44 -19.19
C CYS A 284 1.48 -15.23 -18.73
N VAL A 285 2.36 -16.15 -19.11
CA VAL A 285 3.76 -16.17 -18.68
C VAL A 285 4.68 -16.24 -19.90
N PHE A 286 5.60 -15.30 -20.04
CA PHE A 286 6.59 -15.22 -21.12
C PHE A 286 7.99 -15.22 -20.50
N ILE A 287 8.69 -16.35 -20.57
CA ILE A 287 9.97 -16.55 -19.90
C ILE A 287 11.07 -16.96 -20.88
N SER A 288 12.21 -16.29 -20.83
CA SER A 288 13.43 -16.70 -21.53
C SER A 288 13.27 -16.85 -23.05
N ASN A 289 12.35 -16.11 -23.66
CA ASN A 289 12.24 -16.08 -25.11
C ASN A 289 13.32 -15.17 -25.69
N GLU A 290 13.97 -15.61 -26.77
CA GLU A 290 15.12 -14.91 -27.36
C GLU A 290 14.89 -14.60 -28.84
N VAL A 291 15.11 -13.35 -29.22
CA VAL A 291 15.02 -12.92 -30.62
C VAL A 291 16.25 -12.13 -31.06
N THR A 292 16.53 -12.16 -32.36
CA THR A 292 17.67 -11.42 -32.93
C THR A 292 17.32 -10.01 -33.38
N ASN A 293 16.03 -9.63 -33.44
CA ASN A 293 15.59 -8.29 -33.78
C ASN A 293 14.70 -7.68 -32.69
N GLU A 294 13.38 -7.92 -32.70
CA GLU A 294 12.46 -7.16 -31.85
C GLU A 294 11.40 -8.02 -31.14
N GLY A 295 11.06 -7.64 -29.89
CA GLY A 295 9.96 -8.22 -29.13
C GLY A 295 10.24 -9.64 -28.66
N GLY A 296 11.11 -9.79 -27.66
CA GLY A 296 11.50 -11.11 -27.14
C GLY A 296 10.31 -11.89 -26.58
N GLY A 297 9.59 -11.32 -25.62
CA GLY A 297 8.38 -11.91 -25.05
C GLY A 297 7.20 -11.83 -26.02
N VAL A 298 6.72 -10.61 -26.26
CA VAL A 298 5.59 -10.34 -27.17
C VAL A 298 5.94 -9.20 -28.11
N ARG A 299 5.70 -9.43 -29.40
CA ARG A 299 5.66 -8.37 -30.40
C ARG A 299 4.23 -8.16 -30.86
N PHE A 300 3.73 -6.95 -30.69
CA PHE A 300 2.44 -6.54 -31.22
C PHE A 300 2.62 -5.44 -32.27
N PHE A 301 2.05 -5.66 -33.45
CA PHE A 301 2.00 -4.69 -34.52
C PHE A 301 0.58 -4.53 -35.03
N SER A 302 0.03 -3.32 -34.94
CA SER A 302 -1.29 -3.05 -35.52
C SER A 302 -1.20 -2.25 -36.82
N SER A 303 -2.09 -2.63 -37.73
CA SER A 303 -2.44 -1.89 -38.93
C SER A 303 -3.91 -1.41 -38.88
N THR A 304 -4.45 -1.18 -37.69
CA THR A 304 -5.81 -0.67 -37.46
C THR A 304 -5.76 0.71 -36.81
N ASP A 305 -6.81 1.52 -37.02
CA ASP A 305 -6.89 2.88 -36.49
C ASP A 305 -7.24 2.91 -34.99
N ASP A 306 -8.10 2.00 -34.51
CA ASP A 306 -8.50 1.82 -33.10
C ASP A 306 -7.89 0.51 -32.57
N VAL A 307 -7.24 0.55 -31.40
CA VAL A 307 -6.60 -0.62 -30.77
C VAL A 307 -6.86 -0.61 -29.27
N ASP A 308 -7.13 -1.79 -28.72
CA ASP A 308 -7.29 -2.01 -27.30
C ASP A 308 -6.52 -3.27 -26.86
N MET A 309 -5.38 -3.07 -26.22
CA MET A 309 -4.51 -4.13 -25.69
C MET A 309 -4.51 -4.06 -24.16
N HIS A 310 -4.90 -5.17 -23.52
CA HIS A 310 -4.99 -5.27 -22.07
C HIS A 310 -4.35 -6.58 -21.60
N PHE A 311 -3.38 -6.48 -20.69
CA PHE A 311 -2.75 -7.59 -20.01
C PHE A 311 -3.02 -7.49 -18.52
N THR A 312 -3.43 -8.61 -17.91
CA THR A 312 -3.76 -8.70 -16.49
C THR A 312 -3.01 -9.87 -15.87
N ASP A 313 -2.37 -9.64 -14.72
CA ASP A 313 -1.70 -10.70 -13.93
C ASP A 313 -0.65 -11.49 -14.72
N CYS A 314 -0.03 -10.87 -15.73
CA CYS A 314 0.93 -11.50 -16.64
C CYS A 314 2.40 -11.31 -16.19
N ILE A 315 3.27 -12.25 -16.55
CA ILE A 315 4.70 -12.22 -16.22
C ILE A 315 5.53 -12.22 -17.52
N PHE A 316 6.44 -11.26 -17.65
CA PHE A 316 7.44 -11.16 -18.70
C PHE A 316 8.82 -11.17 -18.05
N SER A 317 9.55 -12.27 -18.19
CA SER A 317 10.81 -12.41 -17.47
C SER A 317 11.95 -13.02 -18.28
N HIS A 318 13.16 -12.49 -18.12
CA HIS A 318 14.37 -12.99 -18.79
C HIS A 318 14.27 -13.03 -20.33
N ASN A 319 13.34 -12.28 -20.94
CA ASN A 319 13.23 -12.25 -22.40
C ASN A 319 14.31 -11.34 -22.98
N LYS A 320 14.87 -11.74 -24.12
CA LYS A 320 16.03 -11.09 -24.72
C LYS A 320 15.77 -10.78 -26.18
N ALA A 321 16.12 -9.57 -26.59
CA ALA A 321 16.01 -9.11 -27.97
C ALA A 321 17.19 -8.19 -28.33
N ARG A 322 17.36 -7.88 -29.62
CA ARG A 322 18.24 -6.76 -30.02
C ARG A 322 17.63 -5.45 -29.54
N ALA A 323 16.36 -5.21 -29.83
CA ALA A 323 15.54 -4.16 -29.22
C ALA A 323 14.28 -4.78 -28.60
N PHE A 324 13.80 -4.25 -27.48
CA PHE A 324 12.50 -4.67 -26.90
C PHE A 324 12.44 -6.12 -26.37
N GLY A 325 13.14 -6.37 -25.26
CA GLY A 325 13.22 -7.70 -24.65
C GLY A 325 11.86 -8.27 -24.21
N GLY A 326 11.10 -7.52 -23.42
CA GLY A 326 9.79 -7.94 -22.91
C GLY A 326 8.67 -7.80 -23.95
N VAL A 327 7.97 -6.67 -23.93
CA VAL A 327 6.81 -6.40 -24.79
C VAL A 327 7.08 -5.22 -25.71
N GLN A 328 6.80 -5.41 -26.99
CA GLN A 328 6.86 -4.37 -28.01
C GLN A 328 5.47 -4.08 -28.56
N PHE A 329 5.13 -2.79 -28.66
CA PHE A 329 3.98 -2.31 -29.42
C PHE A 329 4.42 -1.34 -30.51
N GLY A 330 3.99 -1.59 -31.75
CA GLY A 330 4.18 -0.70 -32.89
C GLY A 330 2.91 -0.53 -33.73
N GLN A 331 2.80 0.58 -34.43
CA GLN A 331 1.77 0.82 -35.45
C GLN A 331 2.42 1.17 -36.79
N THR A 332 1.81 0.75 -37.89
CA THR A 332 2.16 1.26 -39.22
C THR A 332 1.35 2.52 -39.51
N ASP A 333 1.97 3.59 -40.01
CA ASP A 333 1.27 4.83 -40.37
C ASP A 333 0.11 4.58 -41.32
N ILE A 334 -1.11 4.77 -40.81
CA ILE A 334 -2.35 4.64 -41.58
C ILE A 334 -3.04 5.98 -41.51
N GLY A 335 -3.24 6.58 -42.69
CA GLY A 335 -3.98 7.82 -42.81
C GLY A 335 -5.46 7.60 -42.47
N GLY A 336 -5.81 7.75 -41.19
CA GLY A 336 -7.19 7.68 -40.68
C GLY A 336 -7.60 8.95 -39.92
N SER A 337 -8.75 8.90 -39.24
CA SER A 337 -9.34 10.06 -38.54
C SER A 337 -8.63 10.41 -37.22
N LEU A 338 -8.90 11.59 -36.66
CA LEU A 338 -8.41 12.00 -35.33
C LEU A 338 -9.26 11.43 -34.17
N GLU A 339 -10.38 10.75 -34.44
CA GLU A 339 -11.25 10.18 -33.40
C GLU A 339 -10.78 8.80 -32.91
N ASP A 340 -9.83 8.18 -33.62
CA ASP A 340 -9.34 6.84 -33.30
C ASP A 340 -8.32 6.88 -32.14
N THR A 341 -8.38 5.89 -31.24
CA THR A 341 -7.58 5.85 -30.00
C THR A 341 -6.87 4.51 -29.86
N LEU A 342 -5.61 4.55 -29.43
CA LEU A 342 -4.84 3.37 -29.08
C LEU A 342 -4.78 3.25 -27.56
N ARG A 343 -5.27 2.14 -26.99
CA ARG A 343 -5.33 1.90 -25.55
C ARG A 343 -4.43 0.74 -25.17
N PHE A 344 -3.52 0.99 -24.24
CA PHE A 344 -2.59 0.01 -23.69
C PHE A 344 -2.71 -0.04 -22.21
N SER A 345 -2.84 -1.25 -21.66
CA SER A 345 -2.94 -1.40 -20.23
C SER A 345 -2.31 -2.68 -19.72
N PHE A 346 -1.57 -2.52 -18.63
CA PHE A 346 -0.93 -3.60 -17.88
C PHE A 346 -1.37 -3.47 -16.42
N ASP A 347 -2.14 -4.44 -15.96
CA ASP A 347 -2.70 -4.49 -14.62
C ASP A 347 -2.09 -5.67 -13.85
N ARG A 348 -1.43 -5.39 -12.73
CA ARG A 348 -0.70 -6.37 -11.90
C ARG A 348 0.27 -7.25 -12.69
N CYS A 349 0.92 -6.68 -13.70
CA CYS A 349 1.91 -7.38 -14.52
C CYS A 349 3.32 -7.24 -13.95
N SER A 350 4.18 -8.23 -14.20
CA SER A 350 5.58 -8.22 -13.75
C SER A 350 6.54 -8.30 -14.94
N PHE A 351 7.48 -7.37 -15.00
CA PHE A 351 8.55 -7.28 -15.98
C PHE A 351 9.90 -7.41 -15.28
N ILE A 352 10.51 -8.59 -15.36
CA ILE A 352 11.65 -8.96 -14.51
C ILE A 352 12.84 -9.41 -15.37
N GLU A 353 13.97 -8.72 -15.26
CA GLU A 353 15.23 -9.11 -15.91
C GLU A 353 15.15 -9.28 -17.43
N ASN A 354 14.29 -8.51 -18.10
CA ASN A 354 14.28 -8.46 -19.57
C ASN A 354 15.47 -7.65 -20.09
N GLN A 355 15.99 -8.02 -21.27
CA GLN A 355 17.24 -7.50 -21.81
C GLN A 355 17.07 -7.05 -23.27
N SER A 356 17.66 -5.90 -23.60
CA SER A 356 17.88 -5.45 -24.98
C SER A 356 19.37 -5.15 -25.19
N SER A 357 19.89 -5.41 -26.39
CA SER A 357 21.30 -5.17 -26.74
C SER A 357 21.54 -3.92 -27.61
N GLU A 358 20.48 -3.14 -27.84
CA GLU A 358 20.51 -1.82 -28.47
C GLU A 358 19.71 -0.82 -27.59
N ASP A 359 19.92 0.47 -27.88
CA ASP A 359 19.52 1.68 -27.13
C ASP A 359 17.99 1.90 -26.93
N ILE A 360 17.14 0.86 -26.88
CA ILE A 360 15.70 1.06 -26.65
C ILE A 360 14.98 -0.11 -25.94
N GLY A 361 14.37 0.20 -24.78
CA GLY A 361 13.15 -0.42 -24.24
C GLY A 361 13.22 -1.89 -23.79
N SER A 362 14.00 -2.26 -22.77
CA SER A 362 14.18 -3.68 -22.42
C SER A 362 12.93 -4.41 -21.90
N ALA A 363 12.04 -3.75 -21.14
CA ALA A 363 10.85 -4.39 -20.56
C ALA A 363 9.58 -4.15 -21.38
N LEU A 364 9.31 -2.90 -21.74
CA LEU A 364 8.11 -2.52 -22.47
C LEU A 364 8.43 -1.31 -23.36
N ALA A 365 8.01 -1.38 -24.62
CA ALA A 365 8.26 -0.29 -25.56
C ALA A 365 7.12 -0.06 -26.52
N MET A 366 6.95 1.21 -26.88
CA MET A 366 5.81 1.73 -27.61
C MET A 366 6.31 2.75 -28.63
N PHE A 367 6.10 2.54 -29.93
CA PHE A 367 6.59 3.44 -31.00
C PHE A 367 5.69 3.56 -32.24
N ASN A 368 5.96 4.61 -33.03
CA ASN A 368 5.31 4.95 -34.30
C ASN A 368 3.79 5.19 -34.21
N PHE A 369 3.36 6.13 -33.36
CA PHE A 369 1.93 6.48 -33.24
C PHE A 369 1.57 7.73 -34.03
N SER A 370 0.58 7.58 -34.92
CA SER A 370 -0.07 8.69 -35.60
C SER A 370 -1.42 9.07 -34.96
N LYS A 371 -1.84 8.37 -33.90
CA LYS A 371 -3.17 8.48 -33.25
C LYS A 371 -3.05 8.77 -31.76
N PHE A 372 -4.14 9.29 -31.17
CA PHE A 372 -4.18 9.54 -29.73
C PHE A 372 -3.89 8.26 -28.93
N LEU A 373 -2.97 8.35 -27.98
CA LEU A 373 -2.46 7.21 -27.22
C LEU A 373 -2.86 7.30 -25.74
N GLU A 374 -3.46 6.25 -25.21
CA GLU A 374 -3.78 6.09 -23.80
C GLU A 374 -3.00 4.89 -23.23
N VAL A 375 -2.19 5.13 -22.19
CA VAL A 375 -1.39 4.09 -21.53
C VAL A 375 -1.72 4.03 -20.04
N LYS A 376 -1.99 2.83 -19.53
CA LYS A 376 -2.27 2.59 -18.10
C LYS A 376 -1.40 1.48 -17.54
N LEU A 377 -0.58 1.82 -16.55
CA LEU A 377 0.15 0.84 -15.74
C LEU A 377 -0.46 0.86 -14.34
N LEU A 378 -0.99 -0.27 -13.90
CA LEU A 378 -1.68 -0.41 -12.61
C LEU A 378 -1.03 -1.56 -11.83
N GLY A 379 -0.57 -1.31 -10.61
CA GLY A 379 -0.10 -2.38 -9.73
C GLY A 379 1.08 -3.19 -10.28
N SER A 380 1.81 -2.67 -11.26
CA SER A 380 2.77 -3.45 -12.06
C SER A 380 4.21 -3.24 -11.58
N VAL A 381 5.05 -4.27 -11.75
CA VAL A 381 6.42 -4.31 -11.24
C VAL A 381 7.41 -4.37 -12.40
N PHE A 382 8.44 -3.54 -12.34
CA PHE A 382 9.56 -3.48 -13.27
C PHE A 382 10.86 -3.63 -12.48
N GLU A 383 11.49 -4.79 -12.57
CA GLU A 383 12.64 -5.16 -11.74
C GLU A 383 13.82 -5.66 -12.54
N GLY A 384 15.00 -5.13 -12.25
CA GLY A 384 16.27 -5.68 -12.76
C GLY A 384 16.36 -5.73 -14.27
N ASN A 385 15.59 -4.92 -15.00
CA ASN A 385 15.64 -4.93 -16.45
C ASN A 385 16.89 -4.16 -16.91
N TYR A 386 17.54 -4.68 -17.95
CA TYR A 386 18.82 -4.18 -18.46
C TYR A 386 18.65 -3.65 -19.89
N PRO A 387 18.25 -2.38 -20.06
CA PRO A 387 18.30 -1.69 -21.34
C PRO A 387 19.65 -1.00 -21.54
N ASP A 388 20.03 -0.75 -22.79
CA ASP A 388 21.09 0.24 -23.07
C ASP A 388 20.59 1.68 -22.76
N ASP A 389 19.29 1.99 -22.97
CA ASP A 389 18.72 3.34 -22.73
C ASP A 389 17.58 3.42 -21.68
N ALA A 390 16.42 2.79 -21.88
CA ALA A 390 15.32 2.85 -20.91
C ALA A 390 14.55 1.53 -20.77
N VAL A 391 14.00 1.28 -19.58
CA VAL A 391 13.27 0.04 -19.27
C VAL A 391 11.91 0.07 -19.92
N PHE A 392 11.25 1.22 -19.77
CA PHE A 392 10.00 1.54 -20.42
C PHE A 392 10.21 2.75 -21.34
N THR A 393 10.01 2.56 -22.63
CA THR A 393 10.14 3.65 -23.61
C THR A 393 8.82 3.93 -24.29
N GLY A 394 8.32 5.14 -24.11
CA GLY A 394 7.13 5.66 -24.79
C GLY A 394 7.51 6.69 -25.84
N PHE A 395 7.53 6.32 -27.12
CA PHE A 395 7.62 7.28 -28.22
C PHE A 395 6.21 7.72 -28.60
N ALA A 396 5.78 8.86 -28.07
CA ALA A 396 4.70 9.59 -28.70
C ALA A 396 5.27 10.13 -30.03
N GLY A 397 4.94 9.47 -31.14
CA GLY A 397 5.29 9.94 -32.48
C GLY A 397 4.59 11.27 -32.78
N ASP A 398 3.73 11.32 -33.80
CA ASP A 398 3.04 12.55 -34.22
C ASP A 398 1.75 12.88 -33.41
N SER A 399 1.57 12.27 -32.24
CA SER A 399 0.29 12.20 -31.52
C SER A 399 0.32 12.78 -30.09
N GLU A 400 -0.85 13.24 -29.62
CA GLU A 400 -1.07 13.52 -28.19
C GLU A 400 -1.23 12.22 -27.42
N SER A 401 -0.80 12.19 -26.16
CA SER A 401 -0.89 10.98 -25.33
C SER A 401 -1.20 11.27 -23.86
N ILE A 402 -1.89 10.32 -23.22
CA ILE A 402 -2.17 10.33 -21.79
C ILE A 402 -1.63 9.05 -21.15
N TRP A 403 -0.88 9.20 -20.07
CA TRP A 403 -0.22 8.11 -19.35
C TRP A 403 -0.65 8.14 -17.88
N GLY A 404 -1.25 7.06 -17.41
CA GLY A 404 -1.57 6.84 -15.99
C GLY A 404 -0.72 5.71 -15.43
N ILE A 405 0.14 6.01 -14.46
CA ILE A 405 1.01 5.03 -13.80
C ILE A 405 0.65 5.06 -12.31
N HIS A 406 0.04 3.99 -11.81
CA HIS A 406 -0.53 3.96 -10.48
C HIS A 406 -0.15 2.68 -9.75
N ASN A 407 0.32 2.80 -8.50
CA ASN A 407 0.68 1.65 -7.66
C ASN A 407 1.80 0.79 -8.27
N CYS A 408 2.73 1.39 -9.02
CA CYS A 408 3.78 0.65 -9.72
C CYS A 408 5.11 0.67 -8.95
N ILE A 409 5.92 -0.37 -9.14
CA ILE A 409 7.25 -0.49 -8.53
C ILE A 409 8.30 -0.61 -9.64
N PHE A 410 9.29 0.29 -9.62
CA PHE A 410 10.45 0.29 -10.52
C PHE A 410 11.71 0.12 -9.68
N ARG A 411 12.37 -1.04 -9.73
CA ARG A 411 13.52 -1.32 -8.88
C ARG A 411 14.72 -1.93 -9.59
N GLY A 412 15.91 -1.48 -9.23
CA GLY A 412 17.17 -2.10 -9.66
C GLY A 412 17.39 -2.09 -11.16
N ASN A 413 16.72 -1.21 -11.92
CA ASN A 413 16.87 -1.18 -13.36
C ASN A 413 18.08 -0.31 -13.76
N ALA A 414 18.95 -0.84 -14.61
CA ALA A 414 20.26 -0.23 -14.89
C ALA A 414 20.39 0.22 -16.37
N PRO A 415 19.87 1.40 -16.74
CA PRO A 415 20.17 2.00 -18.05
C PRO A 415 21.65 2.40 -18.16
N PHE A 416 22.29 2.12 -19.30
CA PHE A 416 23.72 2.38 -19.53
C PHE A 416 24.04 3.85 -19.85
N SER A 417 23.06 4.64 -20.29
CA SER A 417 23.25 6.03 -20.72
C SER A 417 22.99 7.06 -19.60
N LEU A 418 23.82 8.11 -19.52
CA LEU A 418 23.56 9.30 -18.71
C LEU A 418 22.30 9.99 -19.27
N GLY A 419 21.14 9.72 -18.69
CA GLY A 419 19.84 10.23 -19.14
C GLY A 419 18.78 9.15 -19.33
N GLY A 420 19.16 7.87 -19.37
CA GLY A 420 18.23 6.75 -19.36
C GLY A 420 17.49 6.65 -18.02
N GLY A 421 16.16 6.63 -18.05
CA GLY A 421 15.33 6.42 -16.87
C GLY A 421 14.73 5.01 -16.82
N ALA A 422 14.30 4.55 -15.64
CA ALA A 422 13.35 3.45 -15.53
C ALA A 422 12.10 3.71 -16.39
N ILE A 423 11.74 4.99 -16.55
CA ILE A 423 10.78 5.44 -17.56
C ILE A 423 11.44 6.50 -18.44
N ASN A 424 11.32 6.36 -19.76
CA ASN A 424 11.67 7.40 -20.73
C ASN A 424 10.42 7.75 -21.56
N PHE A 425 9.96 8.99 -21.39
CA PHE A 425 8.91 9.57 -22.23
C PHE A 425 9.57 10.42 -23.32
N GLN A 426 9.31 10.07 -24.57
CA GLN A 426 9.82 10.83 -25.70
C GLN A 426 8.68 11.45 -26.51
N ALA A 427 8.76 12.77 -26.73
CA ALA A 427 7.86 13.53 -27.61
C ALA A 427 8.69 14.16 -28.74
N THR A 428 8.68 13.60 -29.95
CA THR A 428 9.53 14.10 -31.07
C THR A 428 8.69 14.31 -32.33
N ILE A 429 8.62 15.54 -32.90
CA ILE A 429 7.86 15.78 -34.15
C ILE A 429 8.46 16.88 -35.05
N PHE A 430 8.28 16.70 -36.36
CA PHE A 430 8.64 17.61 -37.45
C PHE A 430 7.56 18.67 -37.78
N ALA A 431 6.35 18.64 -37.19
CA ALA A 431 5.27 19.65 -37.39
C ALA A 431 4.17 19.72 -36.29
N GLY A 432 3.98 20.90 -35.66
CA GLY A 432 2.85 21.21 -34.74
C GLY A 432 3.14 20.98 -33.24
N GLU A 433 2.41 21.67 -32.34
CA GLU A 433 2.48 21.46 -30.88
C GLU A 433 1.73 20.17 -30.50
N LYS A 434 2.37 19.26 -29.75
CA LYS A 434 1.72 18.07 -29.17
C LYS A 434 2.01 17.92 -27.69
N LYS A 435 1.01 17.41 -26.97
CA LYS A 435 1.02 17.28 -25.51
C LYS A 435 1.10 15.82 -25.09
N VAL A 436 2.07 15.52 -24.22
CA VAL A 436 2.16 14.28 -23.45
C VAL A 436 1.75 14.61 -22.03
N ALA A 437 0.58 14.12 -21.61
CA ALA A 437 0.10 14.27 -20.24
C ALA A 437 0.38 12.98 -19.46
N THR A 438 1.07 13.09 -18.34
CA THR A 438 1.47 11.95 -17.53
C THR A 438 1.07 12.16 -16.08
N THR A 439 0.43 11.18 -15.47
CA THR A 439 0.11 11.17 -14.04
C THR A 439 0.72 9.91 -13.43
N ILE A 440 1.66 10.09 -12.52
CA ILE A 440 2.31 9.01 -11.77
C ILE A 440 1.86 9.14 -10.32
N THR A 441 1.22 8.10 -9.78
CA THR A 441 0.79 8.12 -8.39
C THR A 441 1.15 6.87 -7.63
N ASN A 442 1.35 7.04 -6.32
CA ASN A 442 1.48 5.94 -5.36
C ASN A 442 2.51 4.89 -5.80
N SER A 443 3.62 5.34 -6.39
CA SER A 443 4.60 4.47 -7.05
C SER A 443 5.98 4.62 -6.44
N VAL A 444 6.79 3.57 -6.55
CA VAL A 444 8.12 3.48 -5.94
C VAL A 444 9.18 3.33 -7.03
N PHE A 445 10.21 4.15 -6.96
CA PHE A 445 11.40 4.09 -7.81
C PHE A 445 12.62 3.90 -6.92
N SER A 446 13.31 2.76 -7.02
CA SER A 446 14.45 2.49 -6.16
C SER A 446 15.63 1.81 -6.84
N GLY A 447 16.86 2.25 -6.54
CA GLY A 447 18.07 1.58 -7.03
C GLY A 447 18.22 1.57 -8.56
N ASN A 448 17.55 2.48 -9.27
CA ASN A 448 17.64 2.56 -10.73
C ASN A 448 18.87 3.39 -11.15
N GLY A 449 19.33 3.27 -12.41
CA GLY A 449 20.36 4.18 -12.98
C GLY A 449 19.84 5.59 -13.33
N GLY A 450 18.54 5.78 -13.20
CA GLY A 450 17.75 7.00 -13.37
C GLY A 450 16.27 6.63 -13.21
N ALA A 451 15.40 7.52 -12.71
CA ALA A 451 13.99 7.16 -12.48
C ALA A 451 13.10 7.54 -13.66
N ILE A 452 13.05 8.82 -14.02
CA ILE A 452 12.18 9.34 -15.08
C ILE A 452 12.99 10.27 -15.97
N ASN A 453 12.95 10.01 -17.27
CA ASN A 453 13.45 10.92 -18.29
C ASN A 453 12.29 11.49 -19.13
N LEU A 454 12.29 12.81 -19.30
CA LEU A 454 11.37 13.56 -20.15
C LEU A 454 12.17 14.11 -21.34
N SER A 455 12.15 13.39 -22.45
CA SER A 455 12.87 13.72 -23.67
C SER A 455 11.97 14.45 -24.66
N ALA A 456 12.25 15.75 -24.89
CA ALA A 456 11.48 16.58 -25.84
C ALA A 456 12.29 16.86 -27.11
N GLY A 457 11.71 16.61 -28.28
CA GLY A 457 12.11 17.17 -29.57
C GLY A 457 11.39 18.49 -29.88
N LEU A 458 11.50 18.98 -31.12
CA LEU A 458 10.82 20.20 -31.60
C LEU A 458 9.33 20.23 -31.25
N ASN A 459 8.88 21.28 -30.53
CA ASN A 459 7.48 21.55 -30.16
C ASN A 459 6.78 20.52 -29.23
N GLY A 460 7.53 19.59 -28.62
CA GLY A 460 6.98 18.66 -27.63
C GLY A 460 6.68 19.35 -26.28
N GLN A 461 5.48 19.16 -25.74
CA GLN A 461 5.07 19.67 -24.43
C GLN A 461 4.73 18.53 -23.48
N PHE A 462 5.31 18.55 -22.29
CA PHE A 462 4.98 17.61 -21.21
C PHE A 462 4.13 18.28 -20.13
N ASN A 463 3.06 17.63 -19.70
CA ASN A 463 2.33 17.98 -18.48
C ASN A 463 2.36 16.77 -17.55
N THR A 464 3.27 16.77 -16.59
CA THR A 464 3.55 15.62 -15.72
C THR A 464 3.18 15.95 -14.28
N SER A 465 2.38 15.08 -13.66
CA SER A 465 2.06 15.13 -12.23
C SER A 465 2.60 13.88 -11.54
N ILE A 466 3.45 14.06 -10.53
CA ILE A 466 3.98 12.99 -9.67
C ILE A 466 3.41 13.21 -8.27
N ILE A 467 2.62 12.25 -7.78
CA ILE A 467 1.87 12.42 -6.54
C ILE A 467 2.06 11.18 -5.66
N ASN A 468 2.34 11.34 -4.38
CA ASN A 468 2.42 10.21 -3.45
C ASN A 468 3.49 9.16 -3.83
N CYS A 469 4.66 9.57 -4.34
CA CYS A 469 5.67 8.64 -4.84
C CYS A 469 6.92 8.63 -3.96
N THR A 470 7.63 7.50 -3.92
CA THR A 470 8.89 7.36 -3.19
C THR A 470 10.03 7.05 -4.17
N PHE A 471 11.05 7.91 -4.17
CA PHE A 471 12.28 7.78 -4.95
C PHE A 471 13.46 7.58 -4.00
N PHE A 472 14.19 6.47 -4.16
CA PHE A 472 15.34 6.15 -3.33
C PHE A 472 16.52 5.61 -4.14
N SER A 473 17.67 6.28 -4.08
CA SER A 473 18.93 5.80 -4.69
C SER A 473 18.83 5.46 -6.19
N ASN A 474 18.15 6.29 -6.97
CA ASN A 474 18.07 6.25 -8.43
C ASN A 474 19.21 7.01 -9.15
N GLY A 475 20.18 7.54 -8.42
CA GLY A 475 21.35 8.24 -8.97
C GLY A 475 21.27 9.77 -8.86
N PRO A 476 22.24 10.51 -9.45
CA PRO A 476 22.37 11.96 -9.23
C PRO A 476 21.24 12.79 -9.85
N TYR A 477 20.47 12.22 -10.78
CA TYR A 477 19.38 12.88 -11.50
C TYR A 477 18.18 11.94 -11.65
N PRO A 478 17.42 11.68 -10.56
CA PRO A 478 16.26 10.80 -10.62
C PRO A 478 15.24 11.30 -11.66
N ILE A 479 15.09 12.61 -11.81
CA ILE A 479 14.27 13.21 -12.87
C ILE A 479 15.18 13.99 -13.82
N ALA A 480 15.24 13.56 -15.07
CA ALA A 480 15.99 14.21 -16.13
C ALA A 480 15.07 14.80 -17.20
N LYS A 481 15.48 15.94 -17.75
CA LYS A 481 14.93 16.53 -18.97
C LYS A 481 16.06 16.61 -19.99
N THR A 482 16.00 15.74 -20.99
CA THR A 482 17.04 15.62 -22.02
C THR A 482 16.53 16.06 -23.39
N TRP A 483 17.47 16.33 -24.31
CA TRP A 483 17.19 16.83 -25.65
C TRP A 483 16.92 15.71 -26.67
N GLY A 484 16.01 15.96 -27.62
CA GLY A 484 15.96 15.29 -28.93
C GLY A 484 16.81 16.01 -29.99
N GLU A 485 17.14 15.33 -31.10
CA GLU A 485 18.14 15.76 -32.11
C GLU A 485 17.84 17.06 -32.89
N VAL A 486 16.68 17.73 -32.70
CA VAL A 486 16.27 18.91 -33.49
C VAL A 486 15.75 20.05 -32.59
N TYR A 487 16.24 21.29 -32.80
CA TYR A 487 16.21 22.38 -31.81
C TYR A 487 15.49 23.68 -32.28
N ASN A 488 14.71 24.33 -31.39
CA ASN A 488 14.46 25.79 -31.41
C ASN A 488 14.28 26.35 -29.98
N ASP A 489 14.75 27.58 -29.72
CA ASP A 489 14.74 28.26 -28.40
C ASP A 489 13.34 28.70 -27.90
N THR A 490 12.26 28.40 -28.63
CA THR A 490 10.95 29.05 -28.44
C THR A 490 9.82 28.16 -27.91
N THR A 491 10.08 26.89 -27.58
CA THR A 491 9.03 25.90 -27.25
C THR A 491 9.24 25.11 -25.96
N TRP A 492 9.64 25.79 -24.88
CA TRP A 492 9.79 25.16 -23.55
C TRP A 492 8.58 25.46 -22.66
N PHE A 493 7.53 24.67 -22.78
CA PHE A 493 6.43 24.65 -21.80
C PHE A 493 6.23 23.21 -21.31
N ASN A 494 7.03 22.79 -20.32
CA ASN A 494 6.82 21.52 -19.62
C ASN A 494 6.33 21.84 -18.21
N ASN A 495 5.08 21.54 -17.88
CA ASN A 495 4.58 21.69 -16.52
C ASN A 495 4.87 20.40 -15.76
N LEU A 496 5.79 20.43 -14.78
CA LEU A 496 6.05 19.32 -13.88
C LEU A 496 5.53 19.68 -12.48
N GLU A 497 4.51 18.97 -12.01
CA GLU A 497 3.95 19.13 -10.66
C GLU A 497 4.31 17.91 -9.82
N ILE A 498 4.90 18.13 -8.66
CA ILE A 498 5.25 17.08 -7.71
C ILE A 498 4.60 17.40 -6.37
N SER A 499 3.92 16.42 -5.80
CA SER A 499 3.35 16.57 -4.47
C SER A 499 3.37 15.29 -3.67
N ASN A 500 3.34 15.44 -2.34
CA ASN A 500 3.23 14.36 -1.38
C ASN A 500 4.29 13.24 -1.54
N SER A 501 5.50 13.57 -1.97
CA SER A 501 6.49 12.58 -2.42
C SER A 501 7.78 12.62 -1.58
N ILE A 502 8.59 11.57 -1.69
CA ILE A 502 9.93 11.51 -1.08
C ILE A 502 10.96 11.30 -2.18
N PHE A 503 12.00 12.14 -2.21
CA PHE A 503 13.18 11.99 -3.04
C PHE A 503 14.42 11.93 -2.16
N TRP A 504 14.98 10.73 -2.00
CA TRP A 504 16.17 10.52 -1.20
C TRP A 504 17.25 9.78 -1.98
N GLU A 505 18.21 10.54 -2.48
CA GLU A 505 19.26 10.04 -3.38
C GLU A 505 20.59 9.91 -2.65
N GLU A 506 21.08 8.67 -2.50
CA GLU A 506 22.36 8.34 -1.87
C GLU A 506 23.50 8.39 -2.90
N SER A 507 23.87 9.58 -3.39
CA SER A 507 25.02 9.72 -4.30
C SER A 507 26.30 10.12 -3.56
N THR A 508 27.30 9.25 -3.57
CA THR A 508 28.68 9.55 -3.14
C THR A 508 29.55 10.14 -4.25
N LEU A 509 29.03 10.22 -5.49
CA LEU A 509 29.85 10.44 -6.69
C LEU A 509 30.11 11.92 -7.03
N LEU A 510 29.35 12.86 -6.46
CA LEU A 510 29.57 14.30 -6.67
C LEU A 510 29.25 15.11 -5.39
N PRO A 511 30.19 15.22 -4.45
CA PRO A 511 30.00 16.09 -3.29
C PRO A 511 29.99 17.56 -3.77
N GLY A 512 28.82 18.18 -3.78
CA GLY A 512 28.69 19.65 -3.87
C GLY A 512 27.81 20.23 -4.98
N LEU A 513 27.24 19.43 -5.88
CA LEU A 513 26.26 19.89 -6.87
C LEU A 513 25.31 18.73 -7.21
N GLY A 514 24.01 19.00 -7.31
CA GLY A 514 23.07 18.07 -7.94
C GLY A 514 21.67 18.27 -7.43
N SER A 515 20.94 19.19 -8.05
CA SER A 515 19.48 19.17 -7.99
C SER A 515 18.98 17.76 -8.34
N ILE A 516 17.94 17.26 -7.67
CA ILE A 516 17.22 16.03 -8.10
C ILE A 516 16.68 16.13 -9.54
N PHE A 517 16.70 17.34 -10.11
CA PHE A 517 16.38 17.63 -11.50
C PHE A 517 17.62 17.93 -12.33
N TYR A 518 17.74 17.23 -13.46
CA TYR A 518 18.65 17.60 -14.55
C TYR A 518 17.89 18.30 -15.67
N ASN A 519 18.40 19.44 -16.13
CA ASN A 519 17.89 20.14 -17.32
C ASN A 519 19.05 20.34 -18.29
N GLY A 520 18.95 19.75 -19.48
CA GLY A 520 20.07 19.46 -20.37
C GLY A 520 20.86 20.60 -21.02
N ASP A 521 20.70 21.88 -20.67
CA ASP A 521 21.47 22.99 -21.29
C ASP A 521 22.36 23.75 -20.27
N PRO A 522 23.71 23.70 -20.38
CA PRO A 522 24.60 24.49 -19.54
C PRO A 522 24.65 25.99 -19.91
N ASP A 523 24.17 26.40 -21.08
CA ASP A 523 24.24 27.77 -21.63
C ASP A 523 22.89 28.49 -21.70
N ALA A 524 21.75 27.79 -21.59
CA ALA A 524 20.43 28.42 -21.49
C ALA A 524 20.12 28.88 -20.06
N LEU A 525 19.41 30.01 -19.96
CA LEU A 525 18.87 30.49 -18.69
C LEU A 525 17.95 29.40 -18.12
N SER A 526 18.31 28.84 -16.96
CA SER A 526 17.52 27.88 -16.21
C SER A 526 16.12 28.44 -15.92
N LEU A 527 15.13 28.06 -16.73
CA LEU A 527 13.72 28.27 -16.41
C LEU A 527 13.25 27.01 -15.68
N TYR A 528 13.00 27.16 -14.38
CA TYR A 528 12.53 26.10 -13.51
C TYR A 528 11.00 25.96 -13.68
N ASP A 529 10.55 25.25 -14.72
CA ASP A 529 9.12 24.99 -14.98
C ASP A 529 8.60 23.77 -14.18
N TYR A 530 8.90 23.72 -12.88
CA TYR A 530 8.34 22.71 -11.98
C TYR A 530 7.70 23.37 -10.77
N LYS A 531 6.77 22.67 -10.14
CA LYS A 531 6.16 23.03 -8.86
C LYS A 531 6.23 21.83 -7.94
N VAL A 532 6.85 21.98 -6.78
CA VAL A 532 6.99 20.92 -5.78
C VAL A 532 6.34 21.38 -4.48
N SER A 533 5.44 20.60 -3.90
CA SER A 533 4.83 20.86 -2.59
C SER A 533 4.75 19.59 -1.76
N ASN A 534 4.62 19.69 -0.43
CA ASN A 534 4.49 18.56 0.49
C ASN A 534 5.46 17.43 0.12
N THR A 535 6.75 17.71 -0.02
CA THR A 535 7.71 16.73 -0.56
C THR A 535 9.01 16.82 0.21
N ALA A 536 9.55 15.66 0.58
CA ALA A 536 10.86 15.56 1.19
C ALA A 536 11.93 15.36 0.12
N VAL A 537 13.01 16.14 0.18
CA VAL A 537 14.10 16.10 -0.81
C VAL A 537 15.46 16.15 -0.13
N SER A 538 16.43 15.37 -0.63
CA SER A 538 17.82 15.44 -0.18
C SER A 538 18.51 16.74 -0.60
N ALA A 539 18.30 17.19 -1.84
CA ALA A 539 18.79 18.47 -2.36
C ALA A 539 17.99 18.98 -3.58
N ILE A 540 17.55 20.23 -3.55
CA ILE A 540 16.95 20.94 -4.69
C ILE A 540 17.29 22.43 -4.60
N ASP A 541 17.47 23.10 -5.73
CA ASP A 541 17.65 24.55 -5.77
C ASP A 541 16.29 25.26 -5.83
N CYS A 542 15.77 25.71 -4.69
CA CYS A 542 14.59 26.56 -4.61
C CYS A 542 14.90 28.06 -4.79
N SER A 543 16.14 28.44 -5.12
CA SER A 543 16.60 29.84 -5.14
C SER A 543 16.83 30.41 -6.55
N GLY A 544 16.67 29.60 -7.60
CA GLY A 544 16.78 30.02 -8.99
C GLY A 544 15.70 31.01 -9.46
N PRO A 545 15.88 31.70 -10.60
CA PRO A 545 14.85 32.56 -11.20
C PRO A 545 13.55 31.77 -11.46
N GLY A 546 12.42 32.24 -10.90
CA GLY A 546 11.14 31.50 -10.84
C GLY A 546 10.82 30.88 -9.46
N SER A 547 11.75 30.97 -8.51
CA SER A 547 11.72 30.42 -7.13
C SER A 547 10.49 30.75 -6.27
N GLY A 548 9.75 31.81 -6.56
CA GLY A 548 8.47 32.08 -5.87
C GLY A 548 7.36 31.09 -6.23
N GLU A 549 7.49 30.36 -7.34
CA GLU A 549 6.50 29.42 -7.85
C GLU A 549 6.99 27.95 -7.84
N ALA A 550 8.30 27.71 -7.67
CA ALA A 550 8.90 26.38 -7.86
C ALA A 550 8.84 25.44 -6.64
N CYS A 551 9.07 25.97 -5.44
CA CYS A 551 8.93 25.22 -4.18
C CYS A 551 7.79 25.83 -3.36
N GLY A 552 6.69 25.09 -3.26
CA GLY A 552 5.48 25.45 -2.53
C GLY A 552 5.52 25.11 -1.04
N GLU A 553 4.35 25.03 -0.43
CA GLU A 553 4.20 24.68 0.98
C GLU A 553 4.56 23.22 1.29
N GLY A 554 4.84 22.90 2.56
CA GLY A 554 5.06 21.53 3.03
C GLY A 554 6.38 20.88 2.60
N MET A 555 7.33 21.65 2.07
CA MET A 555 8.64 21.12 1.68
C MET A 555 9.51 20.75 2.89
N VAL A 556 10.20 19.62 2.81
CA VAL A 556 11.16 19.14 3.82
C VAL A 556 12.53 18.95 3.17
N PHE A 557 13.56 19.64 3.66
CA PHE A 557 14.89 19.67 3.02
C PHE A 557 15.96 19.01 3.88
N GLY A 558 16.74 18.10 3.29
CA GLY A 558 17.95 17.54 3.90
C GLY A 558 17.69 16.69 5.15
N VAL A 559 16.45 16.22 5.33
CA VAL A 559 16.03 15.34 6.42
C VAL A 559 15.96 13.91 5.88
N TYR A 560 16.72 13.00 6.51
CA TYR A 560 16.70 11.59 6.13
C TYR A 560 15.30 10.98 6.39
N PRO A 561 14.73 10.20 5.45
CA PRO A 561 13.41 9.61 5.61
C PRO A 561 13.27 8.56 6.71
N GLU A 562 14.36 7.93 7.16
CA GLU A 562 14.30 6.81 8.11
C GLU A 562 13.40 5.65 7.64
N PHE A 563 13.69 5.10 6.47
CA PHE A 563 12.98 3.90 5.98
C PHE A 563 13.29 2.66 6.84
N ILE A 564 12.32 1.75 6.99
CA ILE A 564 12.44 0.54 7.81
C ILE A 564 13.55 -0.40 7.30
N ASP A 565 13.57 -0.69 6.00
CA ASP A 565 14.55 -1.62 5.42
C ASP A 565 14.77 -1.33 3.93
N THR A 566 15.76 -0.50 3.64
CA THR A 566 16.12 -0.13 2.27
C THR A 566 16.77 -1.28 1.49
N ILE A 567 17.38 -2.26 2.17
CA ILE A 567 18.05 -3.41 1.54
C ILE A 567 17.01 -4.32 0.89
N ASN A 568 15.89 -4.55 1.58
CA ASN A 568 14.79 -5.37 1.07
C ASN A 568 13.70 -4.54 0.36
N SER A 569 13.99 -3.28 -0.01
CA SER A 569 13.06 -2.37 -0.69
C SER A 569 11.77 -2.07 0.08
N ASN A 570 11.80 -2.14 1.42
CA ASN A 570 10.70 -1.69 2.27
C ASN A 570 10.91 -0.21 2.63
N PHE A 571 10.28 0.66 1.85
CA PHE A 571 10.33 2.11 2.05
C PHE A 571 9.16 2.66 2.86
N GLN A 572 8.51 1.83 3.67
CA GLN A 572 7.71 2.34 4.78
C GLN A 572 8.63 3.17 5.70
N LEU A 573 8.13 4.31 6.14
CA LEU A 573 8.82 5.13 7.13
C LEU A 573 8.90 4.37 8.46
N SER A 574 9.95 4.59 9.25
CA SER A 574 10.01 4.13 10.64
C SER A 574 8.90 4.82 11.45
N ALA A 575 8.51 4.28 12.61
CA ALA A 575 7.49 4.90 13.46
C ALA A 575 7.94 6.25 14.07
N CYS A 576 9.22 6.61 13.95
CA CYS A 576 9.80 7.86 14.44
C CYS A 576 10.24 8.80 13.31
N SER A 577 10.00 8.41 12.06
CA SER A 577 10.49 9.17 10.92
C SER A 577 9.98 10.61 11.01
N PRO A 578 10.87 11.59 10.78
CA PRO A 578 10.50 13.00 10.76
C PRO A 578 9.58 13.35 9.59
N LEU A 579 9.31 12.41 8.68
CA LEU A 579 8.43 12.59 7.52
C LEU A 579 7.01 12.05 7.76
N LEU A 580 6.75 11.41 8.91
CA LEU A 580 5.41 10.99 9.30
C LEU A 580 4.49 12.20 9.47
N ASN A 581 3.24 12.06 9.05
CA ASN A 581 2.20 13.09 9.19
C ASN A 581 2.54 14.47 8.57
N LEU A 582 3.46 14.53 7.61
CA LEU A 582 3.80 15.75 6.87
C LEU A 582 3.18 15.79 5.46
N GLY A 583 2.46 14.73 5.10
CA GLY A 583 1.85 14.55 3.80
C GLY A 583 0.57 15.37 3.60
N SER A 584 0.04 15.27 2.39
CA SER A 584 -1.20 15.92 1.96
C SER A 584 -2.02 15.00 1.07
N ASN A 585 -3.33 14.93 1.33
CA ASN A 585 -4.29 14.26 0.45
C ASN A 585 -4.82 15.17 -0.66
N LEU A 586 -4.40 16.44 -0.69
CA LEU A 586 -4.86 17.36 -1.70
C LEU A 586 -4.49 16.85 -3.10
N GLY A 587 -5.48 16.72 -3.99
CA GLY A 587 -5.30 16.17 -5.34
C GLY A 587 -5.40 14.64 -5.43
N LEU A 588 -5.14 13.90 -4.34
CA LEU A 588 -5.31 12.44 -4.30
C LEU A 588 -6.79 12.03 -4.21
N ASP A 589 -7.61 12.77 -3.45
CA ASP A 589 -9.06 12.52 -3.34
C ASP A 589 -9.76 12.60 -4.69
N SER A 590 -9.40 13.58 -5.53
CA SER A 590 -9.95 13.74 -6.87
C SER A 590 -9.55 12.62 -7.84
N LEU A 591 -8.46 11.90 -7.52
CA LEU A 591 -7.99 10.74 -8.28
C LEU A 591 -8.53 9.40 -7.70
N GLY A 592 -9.26 9.45 -6.58
CA GLY A 592 -9.83 8.26 -5.93
C GLY A 592 -8.79 7.35 -5.26
N ILE A 593 -7.61 7.88 -4.93
CA ILE A 593 -6.53 7.12 -4.28
C ILE A 593 -6.79 7.10 -2.78
N ILE A 594 -7.27 5.97 -2.27
CA ILE A 594 -7.67 5.78 -0.87
C ILE A 594 -6.80 4.79 -0.09
N THR A 595 -5.87 4.12 -0.78
CA THR A 595 -4.93 3.17 -0.18
C THR A 595 -3.48 3.52 -0.52
N ASP A 596 -2.55 3.10 0.34
CA ASP A 596 -1.11 3.12 0.08
C ASP A 596 -0.70 2.01 -0.89
N ILE A 597 0.59 1.93 -1.25
CA ILE A 597 1.08 0.94 -2.22
C ILE A 597 0.98 -0.52 -1.72
N THR A 598 0.85 -0.72 -0.41
CA THR A 598 0.63 -2.06 0.18
C THR A 598 -0.85 -2.42 0.31
N GLY A 599 -1.76 -1.50 -0.07
CA GLY A 599 -3.19 -1.65 0.05
C GLY A 599 -3.76 -1.26 1.41
N GLY A 600 -2.95 -0.70 2.32
CA GLY A 600 -3.40 -0.13 3.59
C GLY A 600 -4.14 1.18 3.39
N GLU A 601 -4.94 1.62 4.37
CA GLU A 601 -5.66 2.91 4.27
C GLU A 601 -4.68 4.09 4.17
N ARG A 602 -4.94 5.00 3.23
CA ARG A 602 -4.11 6.19 3.02
C ARG A 602 -4.21 7.22 4.14
N ILE A 603 -5.35 7.24 4.85
CA ILE A 603 -5.61 8.15 5.96
C ILE A 603 -5.91 7.29 7.17
N LYS A 604 -4.96 7.21 8.08
CA LYS A 604 -5.13 6.46 9.33
C LYS A 604 -5.14 7.44 10.49
N ASP A 605 -6.26 7.51 11.22
CA ASP A 605 -6.44 8.40 12.37
C ASP A 605 -6.16 9.90 12.05
N GLY A 606 -6.40 10.31 10.81
CA GLY A 606 -6.17 11.68 10.33
C GLY A 606 -4.72 11.98 9.93
N ILE A 607 -3.84 10.97 9.98
CA ILE A 607 -2.43 11.07 9.60
C ILE A 607 -2.25 10.76 8.11
N VAL A 608 -1.33 11.50 7.49
CA VAL A 608 -0.97 11.40 6.07
C VAL A 608 0.56 11.50 5.98
N ASP A 609 1.23 10.43 5.60
CA ASP A 609 2.68 10.41 5.48
C ASP A 609 3.16 10.95 4.13
N LEU A 610 4.44 11.28 4.00
CA LEU A 610 5.02 11.56 2.69
C LEU A 610 5.36 10.24 1.96
N GLY A 611 5.16 10.21 0.65
CA GLY A 611 5.55 9.08 -0.20
C GLY A 611 4.46 8.02 -0.41
N ALA A 612 4.85 6.88 -0.99
CA ALA A 612 3.92 5.84 -1.46
C ALA A 612 3.40 4.89 -0.36
N TYR A 613 3.90 5.01 0.87
CA TYR A 613 3.60 4.11 1.97
C TYR A 613 2.99 4.89 3.14
N GLU A 614 2.04 4.26 3.84
CA GLU A 614 1.54 4.79 5.11
C GLU A 614 1.97 3.93 6.28
N ARG A 615 2.13 4.58 7.44
CA ARG A 615 2.37 3.90 8.70
C ARG A 615 1.54 4.50 9.84
N ALA A 616 1.26 3.66 10.83
CA ALA A 616 0.75 4.15 12.11
C ALA A 616 1.88 4.84 12.90
N VAL A 617 1.64 6.08 13.31
CA VAL A 617 2.56 6.85 14.17
C VAL A 617 2.64 6.22 15.56
N PHE A 618 3.83 6.24 16.16
CA PHE A 618 4.00 5.93 17.59
C PHE A 618 3.24 6.97 18.42
N SER A 619 2.25 6.50 19.18
CA SER A 619 1.35 7.35 19.95
C SER A 619 1.22 6.82 21.37
N VAL A 620 1.17 7.74 22.33
CA VAL A 620 0.98 7.41 23.74
C VAL A 620 -0.34 7.99 24.23
N HIS A 621 -1.19 7.13 24.77
CA HIS A 621 -2.46 7.50 25.41
C HIS A 621 -2.38 7.31 26.92
N VAL A 622 -2.93 8.25 27.68
CA VAL A 622 -3.06 8.15 29.15
C VAL A 622 -4.38 7.47 29.48
N ASP A 623 -4.32 6.27 30.04
CA ASP A 623 -5.52 5.49 30.39
C ASP A 623 -6.11 5.93 31.73
N SER A 624 -5.23 6.10 32.73
CA SER A 624 -5.63 6.49 34.07
C SER A 624 -4.49 7.16 34.84
N ILE A 625 -4.88 8.00 35.80
CA ILE A 625 -3.99 8.71 36.71
C ILE A 625 -4.46 8.40 38.14
N THR A 626 -3.56 7.88 38.97
CA THR A 626 -3.82 7.56 40.39
C THR A 626 -3.05 8.55 41.26
N ALA A 627 -3.78 9.34 42.06
CA ALA A 627 -3.19 10.26 43.03
C ALA A 627 -2.55 9.50 44.22
N PRO A 628 -1.52 10.08 44.87
CA PRO A 628 -1.02 9.57 46.14
C PRO A 628 -2.13 9.49 47.19
N LYS A 629 -2.03 8.52 48.10
CA LYS A 629 -3.04 8.30 49.14
C LYS A 629 -3.04 9.38 50.21
N CYS A 630 -1.86 9.91 50.52
CA CYS A 630 -1.66 10.93 51.55
C CYS A 630 -0.88 12.11 50.99
N MET A 631 -1.08 13.26 51.60
CA MET A 631 -0.39 14.48 51.18
C MET A 631 1.13 14.31 51.32
N GLY A 632 1.86 14.63 50.24
CA GLY A 632 3.32 14.54 50.18
C GLY A 632 3.90 13.12 50.04
N GLU A 633 3.06 12.09 49.97
CA GLU A 633 3.51 10.72 49.68
C GLU A 633 3.76 10.53 48.18
N ASN A 634 4.53 9.49 47.85
CA ASN A 634 4.93 9.17 46.50
C ASN A 634 4.29 7.86 45.99
N ASP A 635 3.08 7.49 46.40
CA ASP A 635 2.45 6.24 45.94
C ASP A 635 1.45 6.43 44.78
N GLY A 636 1.54 7.56 44.07
CA GLY A 636 0.80 7.82 42.84
C GLY A 636 1.38 7.07 41.62
N SER A 637 0.57 6.96 40.56
CA SER A 637 0.96 6.29 39.32
C SER A 637 0.19 6.79 38.10
N VAL A 638 0.72 6.53 36.91
CA VAL A 638 0.07 6.78 35.62
C VAL A 638 0.10 5.49 34.80
N ALA A 639 -1.01 5.16 34.15
CA ALA A 639 -1.10 4.04 33.22
C ALA A 639 -1.22 4.55 31.79
N PHE A 640 -0.51 3.92 30.86
CA PHE A 640 -0.46 4.29 29.45
C PHE A 640 -0.84 3.11 28.55
N THR A 641 -1.48 3.41 27.42
CA THR A 641 -1.63 2.52 26.26
C THR A 641 -0.90 3.15 25.08
N LEU A 642 -0.11 2.37 24.35
CA LEU A 642 0.74 2.87 23.26
C LEU A 642 0.97 1.80 22.18
N ASN A 643 1.27 2.25 20.96
CA ASN A 643 1.50 1.41 19.78
C ASN A 643 2.96 1.52 19.30
N GLY A 644 3.89 0.86 19.99
CA GLY A 644 5.31 0.79 19.61
C GLY A 644 5.98 -0.52 20.00
N THR A 645 7.22 -0.73 19.57
CA THR A 645 7.93 -2.00 19.74
C THR A 645 8.44 -2.17 21.18
N GLU A 646 8.09 -3.29 21.83
CA GLU A 646 8.59 -3.61 23.17
C GLU A 646 10.11 -3.91 23.19
N PRO A 647 10.84 -3.62 24.28
CA PRO A 647 10.38 -2.99 25.52
C PRO A 647 10.31 -1.46 25.45
N HIS A 648 9.39 -0.85 26.21
CA HIS A 648 9.28 0.61 26.35
C HIS A 648 10.05 1.13 27.58
N GLN A 649 10.64 2.31 27.44
CA GLN A 649 11.32 3.07 28.47
C GLN A 649 10.49 4.30 28.83
N PHE A 650 10.36 4.59 30.11
CA PHE A 650 9.58 5.72 30.62
C PHE A 650 10.51 6.64 31.40
N SER A 651 10.61 7.89 30.96
CA SER A 651 11.26 8.97 31.69
C SER A 651 10.29 10.13 31.87
N TRP A 652 10.55 11.00 32.83
CA TRP A 652 9.74 12.18 33.03
C TRP A 652 10.56 13.31 33.61
N VAL A 653 10.09 14.53 33.34
CA VAL A 653 10.60 15.76 33.95
C VAL A 653 9.45 16.55 34.57
N THR A 654 9.78 17.26 35.63
CA THR A 654 8.93 18.28 36.27
C THR A 654 9.71 19.60 36.26
N ASP A 655 9.12 20.69 36.75
CA ASP A 655 9.83 21.98 36.86
C ASP A 655 11.08 21.94 37.77
N SER A 656 11.24 20.90 38.58
CA SER A 656 12.29 20.84 39.63
C SER A 656 13.01 19.50 39.77
N SER A 657 12.58 18.45 39.06
CA SER A 657 13.12 17.09 39.18
C SER A 657 12.92 16.26 37.92
N GLU A 658 13.72 15.21 37.75
CA GLU A 658 13.65 14.22 36.68
C GLU A 658 13.65 12.80 37.27
N GLY A 659 13.09 11.83 36.55
CA GLY A 659 13.04 10.44 36.99
C GLY A 659 12.56 9.47 35.92
N GLU A 660 12.39 8.20 36.31
CA GLU A 660 12.01 7.09 35.43
C GLU A 660 10.81 6.32 35.99
N GLY A 661 10.13 5.57 35.12
CA GLY A 661 8.98 4.74 35.46
C GLY A 661 7.66 5.52 35.56
N THR A 662 6.58 4.79 35.86
CA THR A 662 5.21 5.32 35.88
C THR A 662 4.50 5.13 37.23
N GLU A 663 5.25 4.67 38.22
CA GLU A 663 4.81 4.45 39.60
C GLU A 663 5.73 5.20 40.56
N MET A 664 5.38 5.21 41.84
CA MET A 664 6.11 5.90 42.90
C MET A 664 6.18 7.43 42.71
N LEU A 665 5.10 8.02 42.18
CA LEU A 665 5.03 9.44 41.82
C LEU A 665 4.34 10.26 42.92
N THR A 666 4.86 11.47 43.17
CA THR A 666 4.21 12.47 44.03
C THR A 666 3.16 13.27 43.25
N ALA A 667 2.38 14.10 43.91
CA ALA A 667 1.54 15.08 43.22
C ALA A 667 2.40 16.12 42.49
N GLY A 668 1.96 16.56 41.31
CA GLY A 668 2.72 17.49 40.47
C GLY A 668 2.36 17.44 38.99
N ASN A 669 3.03 18.30 38.22
CA ASN A 669 2.95 18.30 36.76
C ASN A 669 4.16 17.58 36.19
N TYR A 670 3.90 16.51 35.45
CA TYR A 670 4.89 15.66 34.81
C TYR A 670 4.81 15.83 33.30
N GLN A 671 5.96 15.96 32.65
CA GLN A 671 6.10 15.72 31.23
C GLN A 671 6.80 14.37 31.08
N PHE A 672 6.05 13.34 30.71
CA PHE A 672 6.59 12.03 30.40
C PHE A 672 7.17 12.02 29.00
N THR A 673 8.33 11.37 28.84
CA THR A 673 8.90 10.96 27.56
C THR A 673 8.97 9.45 27.56
N ILE A 674 8.18 8.82 26.68
CA ILE A 674 8.09 7.38 26.54
C ILE A 674 8.80 6.99 25.26
N THR A 675 9.75 6.07 25.34
CA THR A 675 10.59 5.64 24.23
C THR A 675 10.43 4.15 23.99
N ASP A 676 10.28 3.71 22.74
CA ASP A 676 10.20 2.29 22.40
C ASP A 676 11.56 1.67 22.05
N ALA A 677 11.59 0.37 21.73
CA ALA A 677 12.84 -0.34 21.41
C ALA A 677 13.52 0.12 20.11
N GLU A 678 12.77 0.78 19.21
CA GLU A 678 13.27 1.36 17.97
C GLU A 678 13.73 2.82 18.16
N SER A 679 13.75 3.31 19.41
CA SER A 679 14.09 4.68 19.80
C SER A 679 13.05 5.74 19.39
N CYS A 680 11.84 5.33 19.03
CA CYS A 680 10.73 6.27 18.85
C CYS A 680 10.29 6.81 20.18
N TYR A 681 9.99 8.11 20.28
CA TYR A 681 9.50 8.68 21.51
C TYR A 681 8.34 9.66 21.30
N ASP A 682 7.47 9.72 22.31
CA ASP A 682 6.39 10.69 22.41
C ASP A 682 6.41 11.35 23.79
N THR A 683 5.88 12.57 23.88
CA THR A 683 5.82 13.34 25.12
C THR A 683 4.40 13.66 25.54
N VAL A 684 4.05 13.34 26.78
CA VAL A 684 2.71 13.58 27.32
C VAL A 684 2.77 14.34 28.63
N ASN A 685 1.97 15.39 28.75
CA ASN A 685 1.85 16.16 30.00
C ASN A 685 0.73 15.59 30.87
N VAL A 686 1.04 15.29 32.13
CA VAL A 686 0.12 14.70 33.11
C VAL A 686 0.16 15.52 34.41
N THR A 687 -1.01 15.85 34.94
CA THR A 687 -1.13 16.47 36.28
C THR A 687 -1.64 15.43 37.26
N ILE A 688 -0.83 15.09 38.26
CA ILE A 688 -1.22 14.24 39.39
C ILE A 688 -1.70 15.17 40.52
N SER A 689 -2.97 15.04 40.88
CA SER A 689 -3.58 15.89 41.92
C SER A 689 -3.11 15.52 43.32
N GLU A 690 -2.85 16.53 44.15
CA GLU A 690 -2.59 16.34 45.58
C GLU A 690 -3.90 15.97 46.31
N PRO A 691 -3.90 14.94 47.18
CA PRO A 691 -5.05 14.66 48.03
C PRO A 691 -5.32 15.79 49.02
N MET A 692 -6.59 16.03 49.34
CA MET A 692 -6.98 17.08 50.29
C MET A 692 -6.47 16.74 51.70
N ALA A 693 -5.68 17.63 52.33
CA ALA A 693 -5.18 17.42 53.68
C ALA A 693 -6.31 17.28 54.70
N ILE A 694 -6.10 16.44 55.72
CA ILE A 694 -7.00 16.37 56.87
C ILE A 694 -6.97 17.72 57.58
N ASP A 695 -8.14 18.30 57.82
CA ASP A 695 -8.33 19.52 58.61
C ASP A 695 -9.35 19.27 59.72
N VAL A 696 -9.12 19.87 60.89
CA VAL A 696 -9.92 19.64 62.10
C VAL A 696 -10.29 20.96 62.76
N VAL A 697 -11.59 21.20 62.88
CA VAL A 697 -12.15 22.33 63.63
C VAL A 697 -12.61 21.84 65.00
N ALA A 698 -12.19 22.52 66.06
CA ALA A 698 -12.54 22.18 67.44
C ALA A 698 -13.01 23.38 68.26
N ILE A 699 -13.93 23.12 69.19
CA ILE A 699 -14.33 24.03 70.26
C ILE A 699 -13.56 23.65 71.52
N VAL A 700 -12.88 24.62 72.13
CA VAL A 700 -12.13 24.45 73.38
C VAL A 700 -12.82 25.25 74.48
N GLU A 701 -13.26 24.56 75.53
CA GLU A 701 -13.88 25.15 76.72
C GLU A 701 -12.86 25.20 77.86
N PRO A 702 -12.73 26.34 78.55
CA PRO A 702 -11.76 26.50 79.63
C PRO A 702 -12.12 25.65 80.86
N ALA A 703 -11.11 25.31 81.66
CA ALA A 703 -11.28 24.55 82.89
C ALA A 703 -11.81 25.42 84.04
N VAL A 704 -12.90 25.00 84.70
CA VAL A 704 -13.43 25.65 85.91
C VAL A 704 -13.01 24.87 87.15
N GLN A 705 -12.67 25.58 88.24
CA GLN A 705 -12.22 24.99 89.50
C GLN A 705 -13.26 23.93 89.99
N MET A 706 -12.88 22.65 89.91
CA MET A 706 -13.62 21.41 90.23
C MET A 706 -14.33 20.65 89.09
N THR A 707 -14.47 21.17 87.86
CA THR A 707 -15.12 20.43 86.75
C THR A 707 -14.22 20.16 85.53
N GLY A 708 -13.07 20.84 85.40
CA GLY A 708 -12.20 20.73 84.22
C GLY A 708 -12.79 21.41 82.98
N GLY A 709 -12.01 21.44 81.89
CA GLY A 709 -12.38 21.98 80.57
C GLY A 709 -12.63 20.85 79.56
N ASN A 710 -13.09 21.21 78.36
CA ASN A 710 -13.45 20.25 77.31
C ASN A 710 -12.85 20.66 75.96
N ILE A 711 -12.52 19.69 75.11
CA ILE A 711 -12.26 19.92 73.69
C ILE A 711 -13.22 19.03 72.89
N THR A 712 -13.96 19.63 71.96
CA THR A 712 -14.90 18.94 71.08
C THR A 712 -14.59 19.25 69.62
N LEU A 713 -14.33 18.22 68.82
CA LEU A 713 -14.18 18.34 67.37
C LEU A 713 -15.56 18.56 66.74
N THR A 714 -15.74 19.68 66.06
CA THR A 714 -17.01 20.06 65.41
C THR A 714 -17.07 19.69 63.94
N GLU A 715 -15.91 19.65 63.29
CA GLU A 715 -15.79 19.31 61.87
C GLU A 715 -14.43 18.67 61.60
N VAL A 716 -14.42 17.65 60.74
CA VAL A 716 -13.22 17.02 60.20
C VAL A 716 -13.44 16.89 58.70
N SER A 717 -12.54 17.47 57.91
CA SER A 717 -12.60 17.46 56.45
C SER A 717 -11.27 17.00 55.86
N GLY A 718 -11.26 16.60 54.58
CA GLY A 718 -10.05 16.09 53.91
C GLY A 718 -9.64 14.69 54.33
N GLY A 719 -8.58 14.14 53.73
CA GLY A 719 -8.24 12.71 53.82
C GLY A 719 -9.38 11.78 53.37
N ALA A 720 -9.21 10.49 53.64
CA ALA A 720 -10.19 9.44 53.32
C ALA A 720 -10.91 8.94 54.59
N PRO A 721 -12.21 9.21 54.79
CA PRO A 721 -12.94 8.66 55.94
C PRO A 721 -13.06 7.12 55.88
N PRO A 722 -13.21 6.41 57.01
CA PRO A 722 -13.37 6.93 58.38
C PRO A 722 -12.05 7.39 59.05
N TYR A 723 -12.17 8.26 60.07
CA TYR A 723 -11.05 8.78 60.85
C TYR A 723 -10.95 8.13 62.24
N ASN A 724 -9.72 7.94 62.70
CA ASN A 724 -9.35 7.56 64.06
C ASN A 724 -8.74 8.76 64.77
N PHE A 725 -9.27 9.08 65.96
CA PHE A 725 -8.81 10.20 66.78
C PHE A 725 -8.07 9.68 68.00
N ASN A 726 -6.81 10.07 68.16
CA ASN A 726 -6.00 9.71 69.31
C ASN A 726 -5.49 10.97 70.01
N TRP A 727 -5.90 11.16 71.25
CA TRP A 727 -5.45 12.29 72.06
C TRP A 727 -4.20 11.93 72.85
N SER A 728 -3.36 12.93 73.11
CA SER A 728 -2.18 12.82 74.02
C SER A 728 -2.50 12.31 75.43
N THR A 729 -3.77 12.35 75.84
CA THR A 729 -4.28 11.75 77.08
C THR A 729 -4.48 10.24 77.01
N GLY A 730 -4.38 9.64 75.81
CA GLY A 730 -4.76 8.26 75.51
C GLY A 730 -6.26 8.07 75.24
N ALA A 731 -7.05 9.14 75.23
CA ALA A 731 -8.48 9.07 74.90
C ALA A 731 -8.69 8.92 73.39
N ILE A 732 -9.80 8.26 73.03
CA ILE A 732 -10.26 8.09 71.64
C ILE A 732 -11.58 8.82 71.40
N GLY A 733 -11.80 9.28 70.17
CA GLY A 733 -13.04 9.92 69.74
C GLY A 733 -12.97 11.45 69.64
N THR A 734 -14.10 12.07 69.29
CA THR A 734 -14.19 13.50 68.92
C THR A 734 -14.32 14.44 70.12
N THR A 735 -14.40 13.93 71.36
CA THR A 735 -14.55 14.77 72.56
C THR A 735 -13.70 14.25 73.70
N ILE A 736 -12.94 15.15 74.34
CA ILE A 736 -12.26 14.91 75.62
C ILE A 736 -12.74 15.95 76.65
N SER A 737 -12.98 15.51 77.88
CA SER A 737 -13.63 16.33 78.92
C SER A 737 -12.95 16.18 80.28
N ALA A 738 -13.33 17.05 81.22
CA ALA A 738 -12.77 17.13 82.58
C ALA A 738 -11.25 17.36 82.61
N LEU A 739 -10.75 18.13 81.64
CA LEU A 739 -9.33 18.35 81.42
C LEU A 739 -8.81 19.50 82.28
N PRO A 740 -7.70 19.33 83.02
CA PRO A 740 -7.00 20.44 83.64
C PRO A 740 -6.50 21.47 82.61
N ALA A 741 -5.99 22.63 83.07
CA ALA A 741 -5.24 23.47 82.15
C ALA A 741 -3.98 22.76 81.66
N GLY A 742 -3.69 22.90 80.36
CA GLY A 742 -2.58 22.23 79.70
C GLY A 742 -2.73 22.20 78.18
N ILE A 743 -1.71 21.70 77.50
CA ILE A 743 -1.70 21.49 76.05
C ILE A 743 -2.07 20.03 75.77
N TYR A 744 -3.02 19.84 74.86
CA TYR A 744 -3.53 18.54 74.45
C TYR A 744 -3.28 18.35 72.95
N GLY A 745 -2.38 17.43 72.62
CA GLY A 745 -2.16 16.98 71.25
C GLY A 745 -3.28 16.06 70.77
N LEU A 746 -3.66 16.20 69.51
CA LEU A 746 -4.55 15.31 68.76
C LEU A 746 -3.79 14.77 67.55
N THR A 747 -3.78 13.46 67.39
CA THR A 747 -3.36 12.78 66.16
C THR A 747 -4.60 12.22 65.48
N VAL A 748 -4.85 12.59 64.23
CA VAL A 748 -5.92 12.03 63.41
C VAL A 748 -5.31 11.15 62.34
N THR A 749 -5.84 9.93 62.21
CA THR A 749 -5.45 8.97 61.17
C THR A 749 -6.65 8.59 60.33
N ASP A 750 -6.57 8.73 59.01
CA ASP A 750 -7.66 8.39 58.11
C ASP A 750 -7.65 6.90 57.68
N ALA A 751 -8.55 6.50 56.77
CA ALA A 751 -8.67 5.13 56.28
C ALA A 751 -7.49 4.67 55.41
N ASN A 752 -6.73 5.62 54.84
CA ASN A 752 -5.52 5.36 54.08
C ASN A 752 -4.26 5.35 54.97
N ASN A 753 -4.43 5.52 56.28
CA ASN A 753 -3.37 5.70 57.29
C ASN A 753 -2.60 7.03 57.18
N CYS A 754 -3.18 8.05 56.56
CA CYS A 754 -2.62 9.40 56.55
C CYS A 754 -2.74 10.01 57.94
N VAL A 755 -1.63 10.57 58.45
CA VAL A 755 -1.55 11.09 59.82
C VAL A 755 -1.41 12.60 59.81
N SER A 756 -2.18 13.28 60.66
CA SER A 756 -2.04 14.73 60.89
C SER A 756 -2.18 15.04 62.38
N GLU A 757 -1.51 16.10 62.84
CA GLU A 757 -1.39 16.45 64.26
C GLU A 757 -1.81 17.89 64.55
N TRP A 758 -2.54 18.08 65.65
CA TRP A 758 -2.97 19.38 66.17
C TRP A 758 -2.66 19.52 67.65
N GLN A 759 -2.62 20.74 68.15
CA GLN A 759 -2.47 21.05 69.58
C GLN A 759 -3.53 22.05 70.02
N TYR A 760 -4.17 21.78 71.16
CA TYR A 760 -5.18 22.65 71.77
C TYR A 760 -4.79 22.97 73.22
N GLU A 761 -4.92 24.23 73.63
CA GLU A 761 -4.60 24.66 75.00
C GLU A 761 -5.89 24.91 75.81
N ILE A 762 -6.02 24.24 76.95
CA ILE A 762 -7.04 24.54 77.95
C ILE A 762 -6.44 25.45 79.00
N ILE A 763 -7.17 26.52 79.31
CA ILE A 763 -6.80 27.49 80.34
C ILE A 763 -7.69 27.34 81.57
N MET A 764 -7.17 27.64 82.76
CA MET A 764 -7.93 27.59 84.02
C MET A 764 -8.63 28.92 84.30
N VAL A 765 -9.92 28.85 84.64
CA VAL A 765 -10.78 29.96 85.04
C VAL A 765 -11.23 29.75 86.50
N ASN A 766 -10.76 30.61 87.41
CA ASN A 766 -11.19 30.61 88.80
C ASN A 766 -12.47 31.41 88.98
N THR A 767 -13.50 30.81 89.57
CA THR A 767 -14.79 31.47 89.87
C THR A 767 -15.05 31.69 91.37
N ARG A 768 -14.06 31.43 92.26
CA ARG A 768 -14.23 31.63 93.70
C ARG A 768 -13.83 33.07 94.11
N GLU A 769 -14.83 33.94 94.20
CA GLU A 769 -14.73 35.27 94.82
C GLU A 769 -14.50 35.15 96.33
N GLU A 770 -13.25 35.02 96.78
CA GLU A 770 -12.89 35.35 98.16
C GLU A 770 -11.60 36.17 98.20
N SER A 771 -11.76 37.42 98.65
CA SER A 771 -10.76 38.48 98.89
C SER A 771 -10.18 39.26 97.70
N LEU A 772 -11.05 39.86 96.88
CA LEU A 772 -10.88 41.19 96.25
C LEU A 772 -12.23 41.58 95.62
N ASN A 773 -12.74 42.79 95.89
CA ASN A 773 -14.05 43.26 95.42
C ASN A 773 -14.10 43.24 93.88
N VAL A 774 -14.87 42.32 93.29
CA VAL A 774 -15.04 42.16 91.83
C VAL A 774 -15.79 43.33 91.16
N ASN A 775 -16.33 44.27 91.95
CA ASN A 775 -16.92 45.53 91.47
C ASN A 775 -15.90 46.60 91.08
N GLU A 776 -14.60 46.31 91.13
CA GLU A 776 -13.55 47.33 90.95
C GLU A 776 -12.86 47.31 89.59
N ILE A 777 -13.22 46.38 88.67
CA ILE A 777 -12.69 46.34 87.29
C ILE A 777 -13.82 46.41 86.26
N THR A 778 -13.91 47.54 85.55
CA THR A 778 -14.88 47.75 84.48
C THR A 778 -14.19 47.81 83.12
N LEU A 779 -14.70 47.01 82.17
CA LEU A 779 -14.36 47.07 80.76
C LEU A 779 -15.44 47.85 80.02
N SER A 780 -15.06 48.91 79.31
CA SER A 780 -16.02 49.71 78.56
C SER A 780 -15.39 50.34 77.32
N PRO A 781 -16.10 50.35 76.17
CA PRO A 781 -17.36 49.63 75.93
C PRO A 781 -17.13 48.11 75.84
N ASN A 782 -18.12 47.29 76.24
CA ASN A 782 -18.10 45.84 76.04
C ASN A 782 -19.56 45.36 75.93
N PRO A 783 -20.08 45.01 74.74
CA PRO A 783 -19.35 44.73 73.50
C PRO A 783 -18.62 45.95 72.90
N ILE A 784 -17.56 45.71 72.12
CA ILE A 784 -16.73 46.72 71.45
C ILE A 784 -16.61 46.41 69.95
N ALA A 785 -16.64 47.43 69.09
CA ALA A 785 -16.41 47.25 67.66
C ALA A 785 -14.92 46.99 67.35
N GLN A 786 -14.62 46.20 66.33
CA GLN A 786 -13.25 45.95 65.89
C GLN A 786 -12.56 47.26 65.49
N GLY A 787 -11.31 47.45 65.92
CA GLY A 787 -10.54 48.68 65.69
C GLY A 787 -10.71 49.76 66.75
N GLU A 788 -11.66 49.61 67.68
CA GLU A 788 -11.88 50.54 68.78
C GLU A 788 -11.04 50.20 70.02
N ARG A 789 -10.99 51.16 70.97
CA ARG A 789 -10.21 51.04 72.20
C ARG A 789 -11.05 50.52 73.36
N LEU A 790 -10.76 49.31 73.82
CA LEU A 790 -11.36 48.76 75.03
C LEU A 790 -10.68 49.42 76.23
N ARG A 791 -11.42 50.20 77.02
CA ARG A 791 -10.87 50.83 78.23
C ARG A 791 -11.02 49.93 79.44
N LEU A 792 -9.95 49.89 80.24
CA LEU A 792 -9.88 49.12 81.46
C LEU A 792 -9.70 50.07 82.64
N LYS A 793 -10.68 50.10 83.55
CA LYS A 793 -10.65 50.98 84.73
C LYS A 793 -10.63 50.14 86.01
N TYR A 794 -9.74 50.51 86.94
CA TYR A 794 -9.49 49.82 88.22
C TYR A 794 -9.54 50.81 89.40
N SER A 795 -10.17 50.46 90.53
CA SER A 795 -10.37 51.37 91.69
C SER A 795 -9.14 51.57 92.59
N ASN A 796 -8.17 50.67 92.53
CA ASN A 796 -6.91 50.72 93.29
C ASN A 796 -5.84 49.99 92.45
N PRO A 797 -4.58 50.47 92.33
CA PRO A 797 -3.58 49.77 91.54
C PRO A 797 -3.31 48.38 92.13
N LEU A 798 -3.71 47.34 91.41
CA LEU A 798 -3.30 45.96 91.69
C LEU A 798 -1.80 45.88 91.36
N GLN A 799 -0.96 46.12 92.37
CA GLN A 799 0.50 46.09 92.21
C GLN A 799 0.94 44.70 91.71
N ASN A 800 1.64 44.69 90.57
CA ASN A 800 2.20 43.53 89.86
C ASN A 800 1.19 42.46 89.41
N THR A 801 0.48 42.75 88.31
CA THR A 801 -0.34 41.75 87.61
C THR A 801 0.02 41.68 86.13
N THR A 802 -0.03 40.48 85.54
CA THR A 802 0.03 40.26 84.08
C THR A 802 -1.37 40.05 83.54
N ILE A 803 -1.69 40.72 82.43
CA ILE A 803 -2.97 40.56 81.72
C ILE A 803 -2.70 39.71 80.49
N ARG A 804 -3.48 38.67 80.25
CA ARG A 804 -3.37 37.80 79.07
C ARG A 804 -4.67 37.81 78.30
N LEU A 805 -4.61 38.04 76.99
CA LEU A 805 -5.76 38.00 76.11
C LEU A 805 -5.77 36.66 75.36
N TYR A 806 -6.86 35.93 75.51
CA TYR A 806 -7.09 34.66 74.84
C TYR A 806 -8.27 34.76 73.88
N HIS A 807 -8.17 34.09 72.73
CA HIS A 807 -9.34 33.80 71.90
C HIS A 807 -10.30 32.85 72.64
N TYR A 808 -11.59 32.78 72.25
CA TYR A 808 -12.52 31.84 72.90
C TYR A 808 -12.07 30.37 72.79
N SER A 809 -11.26 30.03 71.79
CA SER A 809 -10.67 28.71 71.60
C SER A 809 -9.45 28.42 72.50
N GLY A 810 -9.14 29.28 73.47
CA GLY A 810 -8.06 29.06 74.44
C GLY A 810 -6.65 29.42 73.95
N ILE A 811 -6.49 29.85 72.70
CA ILE A 811 -5.21 30.33 72.14
C ILE A 811 -4.82 31.66 72.80
N LEU A 812 -3.63 31.72 73.38
CA LEU A 812 -3.05 32.98 73.87
C LEU A 812 -2.69 33.89 72.69
N LEU A 813 -3.32 35.06 72.62
CA LEU A 813 -3.07 36.04 71.57
C LEU A 813 -2.05 37.09 72.02
N GLU A 814 -2.19 37.62 73.23
CA GLU A 814 -1.32 38.70 73.70
C GLU A 814 -1.13 38.70 75.22
N VAL A 815 0.01 39.21 75.70
CA VAL A 815 0.34 39.36 77.11
C VAL A 815 0.75 40.80 77.41
N TYR A 816 0.06 41.44 78.32
CA TYR A 816 0.36 42.80 78.79
C TYR A 816 0.87 42.79 80.24
N LYS A 817 1.78 43.72 80.55
CA LYS A 817 2.23 44.02 81.93
C LYS A 817 1.60 45.32 82.39
N GLN A 818 1.05 45.34 83.60
CA GLN A 818 0.44 46.56 84.14
C GLN A 818 1.45 47.71 84.32
N PRO A 819 0.98 48.99 84.24
CA PRO A 819 -0.41 49.41 84.04
C PRO A 819 -0.86 49.37 82.56
N VAL A 820 -2.09 48.90 82.30
CA VAL A 820 -2.73 48.91 80.97
C VAL A 820 -4.10 49.57 81.10
N GLU A 821 -4.27 50.71 80.43
CA GLU A 821 -5.52 51.49 80.48
C GLU A 821 -6.41 51.25 79.25
N GLU A 822 -5.84 50.90 78.11
CA GLU A 822 -6.57 50.64 76.86
C GLU A 822 -5.96 49.44 76.11
N ILE A 823 -6.81 48.62 75.48
CA ILE A 823 -6.42 47.56 74.54
C ILE A 823 -6.99 47.90 73.17
N TRP A 824 -6.15 47.86 72.13
CA TRP A 824 -6.57 48.09 70.75
C TRP A 824 -7.11 46.81 70.13
N THR A 825 -8.30 46.87 69.54
CA THR A 825 -8.99 45.67 69.02
C THR A 825 -8.78 45.43 67.53
N THR A 826 -7.94 46.24 66.87
CA THR A 826 -7.74 46.20 65.40
C THR A 826 -7.27 44.85 64.90
N ASP A 827 -6.37 44.20 65.64
CA ASP A 827 -5.73 42.95 65.23
C ASP A 827 -6.53 41.70 65.63
N PHE A 828 -7.73 41.88 66.22
CA PHE A 828 -8.58 40.80 66.70
C PHE A 828 -9.92 40.77 65.95
N PRO A 829 -10.23 39.70 65.19
CA PRO A 829 -11.51 39.56 64.49
C PRO A 829 -12.73 39.67 65.42
N PRO A 830 -13.93 39.97 64.91
CA PRO A 830 -15.17 39.86 65.68
C PRO A 830 -15.29 38.48 66.31
N GLY A 831 -15.59 38.43 67.61
CA GLY A 831 -15.56 37.19 68.36
C GLY A 831 -15.60 37.37 69.87
N VAL A 832 -15.61 36.26 70.58
CA VAL A 832 -15.52 36.22 72.04
C VAL A 832 -14.06 36.02 72.45
N TYR A 833 -13.62 36.78 73.44
CA TYR A 833 -12.27 36.72 73.97
C TYR A 833 -12.32 36.69 75.50
N TRP A 834 -11.24 36.20 76.10
CA TRP A 834 -11.07 36.12 77.54
C TRP A 834 -9.84 36.92 77.97
N LEU A 835 -10.06 37.97 78.76
CA LEU A 835 -9.01 38.75 79.37
C LEU A 835 -8.73 38.22 80.78
N VAL A 836 -7.57 37.62 80.98
CA VAL A 836 -7.15 36.97 82.22
C VAL A 836 -6.13 37.83 82.95
N PHE A 837 -6.47 38.29 84.15
CA PHE A 837 -5.60 38.98 85.09
C PHE A 837 -4.95 37.95 86.00
N ALA A 838 -3.63 37.91 86.07
CA ALA A 838 -2.89 37.02 86.97
C ALA A 838 -2.03 37.84 87.93
N THR A 839 -2.14 37.58 89.24
CA THR A 839 -1.30 38.18 90.29
C THR A 839 -0.01 37.39 90.50
N ASP A 840 1.02 38.05 91.03
CA ASP A 840 2.27 37.40 91.46
C ASP A 840 2.04 36.31 92.54
N THR A 841 0.91 36.36 93.25
CA THR A 841 0.49 35.33 94.23
C THR A 841 -0.20 34.11 93.58
N GLY A 842 -0.30 34.07 92.24
CA GLY A 842 -0.89 32.97 91.48
C GLY A 842 -2.41 33.00 91.38
N GLN A 843 -3.07 34.09 91.81
CA GLN A 843 -4.51 34.24 91.68
C GLN A 843 -4.85 34.76 90.29
N THR A 844 -5.84 34.16 89.64
CA THR A 844 -6.30 34.55 88.31
C THR A 844 -7.76 34.98 88.31
N PHE A 845 -8.08 35.96 87.48
CA PHE A 845 -9.43 36.50 87.31
C PHE A 845 -9.69 36.81 85.84
N THR A 846 -10.91 36.53 85.36
CA THR A 846 -11.20 36.62 83.93
C THR A 846 -12.38 37.55 83.64
N ARG A 847 -12.27 38.33 82.56
CA ARG A 847 -13.35 39.10 81.97
C ARG A 847 -13.58 38.70 80.53
N LYS A 848 -14.83 38.42 80.17
CA LYS A 848 -15.25 38.22 78.78
C LYS A 848 -15.19 39.54 78.04
N ILE A 849 -14.62 39.53 76.85
CA ILE A 849 -14.71 40.62 75.87
C ILE A 849 -15.50 40.10 74.69
N VAL A 850 -16.42 40.91 74.16
CA VAL A 850 -17.10 40.63 72.90
C VAL A 850 -16.70 41.70 71.91
N ILE A 851 -15.95 41.30 70.89
CA ILE A 851 -15.63 42.15 69.75
C ILE A 851 -16.70 41.89 68.68
N VAL A 852 -17.31 42.95 68.18
CA VAL A 852 -18.31 42.90 67.10
C VAL A 852 -17.76 43.64 65.88
N ASP A 853 -18.35 43.39 64.72
CA ASP A 853 -18.05 44.13 63.48
C ASP A 853 -18.24 45.65 63.64
#